data_AF-A0A919Y6H3-F1
#
_entry.id   AF-A0A919Y6H3-F1
#
_cell.length_a   1.000
_cell.length_b   1.000
_cell.length_c   1.000
_cell.angle_alpha   90.00
_cell.angle_beta   90.00
_cell.angle_gamma   90.00
#
_symmetry.space_group_name_H-M   'P 1'
#
loop_
_entity.id
_entity.type
_entity.pdbx_description
1 polymer ?
#
loop_
_entity_poly.entity_id
_entity_poly.type
_entity_poly.pdbx_seq_one_letter_code
_entity_poly.pdbx_strand_id
1 'polypeptide(L)'
;MRTMLRLLQFGIFILGMGLVSGCLDLPEAAPYQVPEELDQKIYDTNEKGINLIQEGRYEEAIASLEESIGYVYEVDPELEQLDREKRVPALLDAPFNNLSWAYHDMGDYEKALAYADKSMLMLPNDDVESVNRANALYGLNRIDEALSSYEEAIRLNSRNPEANYGIGMIKIDRGDYADALKRFNNYLKEYPADGDAAAMRVYTLLRLDRGDVAQEYADNFMERYSDAYEGTWAKGAYIEETAEYDEIAKFYEDVAALYPSEWLAHRKLGQIYYEYGEYEAALKLFQGLTVQFPEEPELDEWLIRVYGALGDMEGAEGVYTGSDDPHRLLMVMGQFYLDQGHYMKAVSFFGAEIVKNPANQNGYAKKLQALSWGKRYARCAEFGAQVLEALVPVSADIPWYTGWCEMELGNDEAAAKHFRQATEIDPDDYEAWSNLALTQLKLGNEAEARKYSERALEIYDNDSTATYVKDTLNSYSEPLGTRIKQFFKDNYLYGKDAAKLERSLEKLDTPGLTGSEIAAIIDQAKQPEDRFTFLIYGDLYDQLTGVGESDITYTDMGDISYFKIDGFSETTDDQFIRLVDDISSPEEKTLVLDLRGNGGGLTESANNILDLLLPELVTSTLIYRDGTSYSYYSDPDQISFRSIAVFVDENSASAAELLTLGLKTYGDRVTVIGRTTFGKGVGQLVFEDKQHKVMLYAVNHYWNVMQNNITDTRIVPDIKVTGNQLESFMNKVPEVSAP
;
A
#
# COMPACT_ATOMS: atom_id res chain seq x y z
N MET A 1 -15.26 -1.14 -4.56
CA MET A 1 -16.06 -0.17 -5.34
C MET A 1 -15.22 0.91 -6.03
N ARG A 2 -14.08 1.37 -5.46
CA ARG A 2 -13.06 2.18 -6.17
C ARG A 2 -12.21 1.38 -7.20
N THR A 3 -12.27 0.06 -7.17
CA THR A 3 -11.40 -0.84 -7.96
C THR A 3 -11.87 -1.08 -9.41
N MET A 4 -13.17 -0.97 -9.70
CA MET A 4 -13.71 -1.19 -11.05
C MET A 4 -13.31 -0.07 -12.04
N LEU A 5 -13.16 1.17 -11.56
CA LEU A 5 -12.63 2.27 -12.37
C LEU A 5 -11.12 2.17 -12.63
N ARG A 6 -10.36 1.44 -11.80
CA ARG A 6 -8.93 1.16 -12.05
C ARG A 6 -8.70 0.03 -13.05
N LEU A 7 -9.63 -0.91 -13.21
CA LEU A 7 -9.51 -1.96 -14.24
C LEU A 7 -9.77 -1.43 -15.66
N LEU A 8 -10.44 -0.28 -15.78
CA LEU A 8 -10.54 0.49 -17.03
C LEU A 8 -9.28 1.36 -17.31
N GLN A 9 -8.24 1.34 -16.46
CA GLN A 9 -6.95 1.98 -16.75
C GLN A 9 -6.01 1.12 -17.62
N PHE A 10 -6.46 -0.03 -18.14
CA PHE A 10 -5.75 -0.72 -19.22
C PHE A 10 -5.90 0.10 -20.50
N GLY A 11 -4.92 0.97 -20.74
CA GLY A 11 -4.67 1.64 -22.02
C GLY A 11 -5.91 2.29 -22.61
N ILE A 12 -6.24 3.50 -22.15
CA ILE A 12 -6.93 4.44 -23.03
C ILE A 12 -5.94 4.70 -24.17
N PHE A 13 -5.99 3.87 -25.22
CA PHE A 13 -5.56 4.30 -26.54
C PHE A 13 -6.53 5.40 -26.92
N ILE A 14 -6.24 6.63 -26.47
CA ILE A 14 -6.69 7.79 -27.22
C ILE A 14 -6.00 7.56 -28.56
N LEU A 15 -6.78 7.12 -29.56
CA LEU A 15 -6.36 7.14 -30.95
C LEU A 15 -6.11 8.62 -31.28
N GLY A 16 -4.92 9.10 -30.91
CA GLY A 16 -4.38 10.40 -31.24
C GLY A 16 -4.07 10.38 -32.73
N MET A 17 -5.11 10.53 -33.55
CA MET A 17 -4.90 10.99 -34.91
C MET A 17 -4.47 12.45 -34.78
N GLY A 18 -3.20 12.72 -35.10
CA GLY A 18 -2.63 14.06 -35.11
C GLY A 18 -3.53 15.01 -35.88
N LEU A 19 -4.12 15.97 -35.17
CA LEU A 19 -4.76 17.11 -35.81
C LEU A 19 -3.68 18.14 -36.08
N VAL A 20 -3.39 18.33 -37.36
CA VAL A 20 -2.59 19.47 -37.83
C VAL A 20 -3.37 20.74 -37.50
N SER A 21 -2.74 21.68 -36.78
CA SER A 21 -3.31 22.98 -36.42
C SER A 21 -4.03 23.62 -37.61
N GLY A 22 -5.33 23.86 -37.48
CA GLY A 22 -6.15 24.49 -38.52
C GLY A 22 -6.19 26.00 -38.35
N CYS A 23 -5.73 26.77 -39.35
CA CYS A 23 -5.72 28.23 -39.33
C CYS A 23 -7.09 28.86 -38.99
N LEU A 24 -7.13 29.67 -37.92
CA LEU A 24 -8.14 30.71 -37.71
C LEU A 24 -7.68 32.01 -38.39
N ASP A 25 -8.47 32.51 -39.35
CA ASP A 25 -8.26 33.79 -40.01
C ASP A 25 -8.41 34.96 -39.03
N LEU A 26 -7.28 35.55 -38.61
CA LEU A 26 -7.18 36.81 -37.88
C LEU A 26 -6.04 37.67 -38.46
N PRO A 27 -6.12 39.03 -38.35
CA PRO A 27 -5.37 39.93 -39.22
C PRO A 27 -3.85 39.80 -39.04
N GLU A 28 -3.15 39.76 -40.19
CA GLU A 28 -1.70 39.53 -40.35
C GLU A 28 -0.85 40.28 -39.32
N ALA A 29 -0.26 39.54 -38.39
CA ALA A 29 1.02 39.94 -37.80
C ALA A 29 2.10 39.85 -38.89
N ALA A 30 3.15 40.68 -38.79
CA ALA A 30 4.26 40.68 -39.75
C ALA A 30 4.77 39.24 -40.02
N PRO A 31 5.12 38.90 -41.28
CA PRO A 31 5.40 37.52 -41.65
C PRO A 31 6.58 37.00 -40.85
N TYR A 32 6.28 36.09 -39.93
CA TYR A 32 7.27 35.29 -39.25
C TYR A 32 7.89 34.36 -40.30
N GLN A 33 9.08 34.69 -40.80
CA GLN A 33 9.73 33.94 -41.87
C GLN A 33 10.59 32.83 -41.26
N VAL A 34 10.03 31.62 -41.20
CA VAL A 34 10.81 30.40 -40.93
C VAL A 34 11.65 30.10 -42.18
N PRO A 35 12.98 29.92 -42.07
CA PRO A 35 13.78 29.48 -43.20
C PRO A 35 13.28 28.12 -43.72
N GLU A 36 13.10 27.99 -45.04
CA GLU A 36 12.54 26.78 -45.69
C GLU A 36 13.22 25.48 -45.25
N GLU A 37 14.54 25.50 -45.02
CA GLU A 37 15.28 24.34 -44.51
C GLU A 37 14.90 23.96 -43.07
N LEU A 38 14.69 24.95 -42.19
CA LEU A 38 14.30 24.71 -40.80
C LEU A 38 12.81 24.36 -40.70
N ASP A 39 11.97 24.95 -41.55
CA ASP A 39 10.55 24.62 -41.67
C ASP A 39 10.36 23.13 -41.97
N GLN A 40 11.05 22.62 -43.00
CA GLN A 40 11.00 21.20 -43.35
C GLN A 40 11.57 20.30 -42.26
N LYS A 41 12.67 20.71 -41.60
CA LYS A 41 13.27 19.94 -40.51
C LYS A 41 12.34 19.80 -39.31
N ILE A 42 11.71 20.89 -38.88
CA ILE A 42 10.72 20.90 -37.78
C ILE A 42 9.55 20.00 -38.14
N TYR A 43 9.02 20.12 -39.36
CA TYR A 43 7.92 19.28 -39.82
C TYR A 43 8.31 17.79 -39.81
N ASP A 44 9.43 17.42 -40.43
CA ASP A 44 9.84 16.02 -40.59
C ASP A 44 10.11 15.35 -39.22
N THR A 45 10.79 16.03 -38.30
CA THR A 45 11.09 15.46 -36.98
C THR A 45 9.88 15.43 -36.05
N ASN A 46 8.96 16.40 -36.15
CA ASN A 46 7.68 16.37 -35.46
C ASN A 46 6.79 15.21 -35.94
N GLU A 47 6.61 15.07 -37.26
CA GLU A 47 5.83 13.97 -37.84
C GLU A 47 6.42 12.61 -37.51
N LYS A 48 7.76 12.49 -37.54
CA LYS A 48 8.43 11.26 -37.08
C LYS A 48 8.12 10.97 -35.61
N GLY A 49 8.12 12.00 -34.75
CA GLY A 49 7.73 11.88 -33.35
C GLY A 49 6.31 11.34 -33.17
N ILE A 50 5.33 11.92 -33.87
CA ILE A 50 3.94 11.47 -33.84
C ILE A 50 3.81 10.01 -34.28
N ASN A 51 4.44 9.63 -35.39
CA ASN A 51 4.40 8.25 -35.87
C ASN A 51 5.00 7.26 -34.85
N LEU A 52 6.09 7.66 -34.17
CA LEU A 52 6.70 6.85 -33.13
C LEU A 52 5.80 6.72 -31.88
N ILE A 53 5.05 7.77 -31.51
CA ILE A 53 4.02 7.70 -30.45
C ILE A 53 2.96 6.67 -30.83
N GLN A 54 2.45 6.72 -32.07
CA GLN A 54 1.44 5.78 -32.56
C GLN A 54 1.94 4.33 -32.62
N GLU A 55 3.25 4.13 -32.80
CA GLU A 55 3.93 2.83 -32.71
C GLU A 55 4.24 2.40 -31.25
N GLY A 56 3.92 3.22 -30.24
CA GLY A 56 4.25 2.98 -28.83
C GLY A 56 5.75 3.09 -28.50
N ARG A 57 6.55 3.70 -29.39
CA ARG A 57 8.00 3.87 -29.26
C ARG A 57 8.34 5.23 -28.65
N TYR A 58 7.90 5.43 -27.42
CA TYR A 58 7.88 6.74 -26.76
C TYR A 58 9.25 7.37 -26.55
N GLU A 59 10.30 6.60 -26.19
CA GLU A 59 11.65 7.17 -26.02
C GLU A 59 12.22 7.71 -27.33
N GLU A 60 11.99 7.00 -28.43
CA GLU A 60 12.41 7.43 -29.76
C GLU A 60 11.56 8.62 -30.24
N ALA A 61 10.27 8.63 -29.90
CA ALA A 61 9.39 9.75 -30.18
C ALA A 61 9.86 11.02 -29.46
N ILE A 62 10.14 10.93 -28.15
CA ILE A 62 10.64 12.03 -27.32
C ILE A 62 11.94 12.57 -27.91
N ALA A 63 12.90 11.71 -28.26
CA ALA A 63 14.15 12.14 -28.87
C ALA A 63 13.94 12.89 -30.20
N SER A 64 12.99 12.44 -31.02
CA SER A 64 12.63 13.10 -32.29
C SER A 64 11.97 14.48 -32.06
N LEU A 65 11.10 14.58 -31.06
CA LEU A 65 10.39 15.82 -30.71
C LEU A 65 11.32 16.84 -30.05
N GLU A 66 12.26 16.39 -29.21
CA GLU A 66 13.32 17.24 -28.66
C GLU A 66 14.26 17.78 -29.76
N GLU A 67 14.58 16.94 -30.75
CA GLU A 67 15.30 17.40 -31.95
C GLU A 67 14.51 18.49 -32.70
N SER A 68 13.20 18.28 -32.89
CA SER A 68 12.30 19.26 -33.49
C SER A 68 12.29 20.60 -32.74
N ILE A 69 12.21 20.56 -31.41
CA ILE A 69 12.28 21.74 -30.55
C ILE A 69 13.64 22.45 -30.68
N GLY A 70 14.73 21.70 -30.85
CA GLY A 70 16.04 22.25 -31.16
C GLY A 70 16.02 23.16 -32.40
N TYR A 71 15.39 22.70 -33.49
CA TYR A 71 15.22 23.51 -34.69
C TYR A 71 14.29 24.72 -34.46
N VAL A 72 13.25 24.59 -33.62
CA VAL A 72 12.42 25.74 -33.23
C VAL A 72 13.25 26.82 -32.53
N TYR A 73 14.18 26.45 -31.65
CA TYR A 73 15.09 27.41 -31.01
C TYR A 73 16.12 28.00 -31.98
N GLU A 74 16.51 27.30 -33.04
CA GLU A 74 17.34 27.89 -34.11
C GLU A 74 16.58 28.97 -34.89
N VAL A 75 15.27 28.78 -35.11
CA VAL A 75 14.40 29.77 -35.73
C VAL A 75 14.25 30.99 -34.83
N ASP A 76 14.05 30.77 -33.52
CA ASP A 76 13.83 31.84 -32.55
C ASP A 76 14.34 31.46 -31.15
N PRO A 77 15.58 31.84 -30.82
CA PRO A 77 16.20 31.50 -29.54
C PRO A 77 15.47 32.06 -28.32
N GLU A 78 14.64 33.10 -28.48
CA GLU A 78 13.86 33.65 -27.36
C GLU A 78 12.79 32.66 -26.87
N LEU A 79 12.40 31.67 -27.69
CA LEU A 79 11.44 30.63 -27.30
C LEU A 79 12.00 29.66 -26.25
N GLU A 80 13.33 29.59 -26.09
CA GLU A 80 13.97 28.74 -25.08
C GLU A 80 13.58 29.17 -23.66
N GLN A 81 13.50 30.49 -23.43
CA GLN A 81 13.18 31.11 -22.13
C GLN A 81 11.85 31.87 -22.16
N LEU A 82 10.88 31.39 -22.95
CA LEU A 82 9.59 32.03 -23.10
C LEU A 82 8.82 32.04 -21.77
N ASP A 83 8.55 33.23 -21.23
CA ASP A 83 7.85 33.45 -19.96
C ASP A 83 6.52 34.23 -20.10
N ARG A 84 6.16 34.57 -21.35
CA ARG A 84 4.97 35.33 -21.71
C ARG A 84 4.50 34.97 -23.11
N GLU A 85 3.24 35.25 -23.39
CA GLU A 85 2.64 34.99 -24.70
C GLU A 85 3.42 35.65 -25.85
N LYS A 86 3.73 34.86 -26.88
CA LYS A 86 4.36 35.31 -28.12
C LYS A 86 3.65 34.68 -29.31
N ARG A 87 3.30 35.51 -30.30
CA ARG A 87 2.69 35.02 -31.55
C ARG A 87 3.76 34.40 -32.44
N VAL A 88 3.54 33.16 -32.84
CA VAL A 88 4.40 32.37 -33.72
C VAL A 88 3.54 31.58 -34.72
N PRO A 89 4.12 31.05 -35.81
CA PRO A 89 3.44 30.06 -36.65
C PRO A 89 3.15 28.78 -35.86
N ALA A 90 2.02 28.15 -36.16
CA ALA A 90 1.58 26.91 -35.50
C ALA A 90 2.52 25.69 -35.74
N LEU A 91 3.50 25.84 -36.63
CA LEU A 91 4.56 24.85 -36.80
C LEU A 91 5.54 24.84 -35.61
N LEU A 92 5.68 25.97 -34.90
CA LEU A 92 6.73 26.14 -33.87
C LEU A 92 6.30 25.66 -32.48
N ASP A 93 5.02 25.62 -32.20
CA ASP A 93 4.45 25.12 -30.94
C ASP A 93 4.09 23.62 -31.02
N ALA A 94 3.70 23.12 -32.19
CA ALA A 94 3.34 21.71 -32.39
C ALA A 94 4.31 20.68 -31.75
N PRO A 95 5.65 20.82 -31.84
CA PRO A 95 6.58 19.90 -31.19
C PRO A 95 6.47 19.88 -29.65
N PHE A 96 6.17 21.03 -29.03
CA PHE A 96 5.96 21.11 -27.57
C PHE A 96 4.67 20.40 -27.19
N ASN A 97 3.60 20.62 -27.95
CA ASN A 97 2.31 20.00 -27.71
C ASN A 97 2.38 18.46 -27.87
N ASN A 98 3.06 17.95 -28.90
CA ASN A 98 3.25 16.51 -29.11
C ASN A 98 4.18 15.89 -28.06
N LEU A 99 5.17 16.65 -27.57
CA LEU A 99 6.03 16.18 -26.49
C LEU A 99 5.27 16.10 -25.17
N SER A 100 4.33 17.02 -24.93
CA SER A 100 3.39 16.91 -23.81
C SER A 100 2.62 15.59 -23.85
N TRP A 101 2.06 15.24 -25.02
CA TRP A 101 1.35 13.97 -25.21
C TRP A 101 2.27 12.76 -24.97
N ALA A 102 3.48 12.75 -25.54
CA ALA A 102 4.42 11.65 -25.33
C ALA A 102 4.75 11.42 -23.84
N TYR A 103 4.96 12.51 -23.07
CA TYR A 103 5.21 12.41 -21.64
C TYR A 103 3.98 11.99 -20.84
N HIS A 104 2.78 12.40 -21.24
CA HIS A 104 1.52 11.95 -20.63
C HIS A 104 1.37 10.43 -20.76
N ASP A 105 1.58 9.87 -21.95
CA ASP A 105 1.43 8.43 -22.18
C ASP A 105 2.51 7.61 -21.46
N MET A 106 3.68 8.21 -21.22
CA MET A 106 4.73 7.65 -20.36
C MET A 106 4.45 7.79 -18.85
N GLY A 107 3.40 8.51 -18.47
CA GLY A 107 3.03 8.77 -17.07
C GLY A 107 3.86 9.86 -16.37
N ASP A 108 4.74 10.58 -17.09
CA ASP A 108 5.49 11.74 -16.57
C ASP A 108 4.65 13.01 -16.73
N TYR A 109 3.59 13.10 -15.93
CA TYR A 109 2.56 14.14 -16.08
C TYR A 109 3.09 15.54 -15.75
N GLU A 110 4.12 15.68 -14.91
CA GLU A 110 4.77 16.95 -14.64
C GLU A 110 5.48 17.51 -15.87
N LYS A 111 6.25 16.68 -16.59
CA LYS A 111 6.85 17.11 -17.86
C LYS A 111 5.76 17.34 -18.91
N ALA A 112 4.76 16.47 -18.97
CA ALA A 112 3.62 16.66 -19.87
C ALA A 112 2.99 18.05 -19.66
N LEU A 113 2.72 18.43 -18.42
CA LEU A 113 2.17 19.75 -18.08
C LEU A 113 3.13 20.89 -18.45
N ALA A 114 4.43 20.76 -18.15
CA ALA A 114 5.41 21.80 -18.46
C ALA A 114 5.50 22.09 -19.97
N TYR A 115 5.47 21.06 -20.82
CA TYR A 115 5.49 21.23 -22.28
C TYR A 115 4.16 21.76 -22.81
N ALA A 116 3.01 21.34 -22.26
CA ALA A 116 1.70 21.91 -22.61
C ALA A 116 1.63 23.41 -22.26
N ASP A 117 2.03 23.79 -21.04
CA ASP A 117 2.05 25.19 -20.61
C ASP A 117 2.99 26.03 -21.48
N LYS A 118 4.14 25.48 -21.89
CA LYS A 118 5.07 26.15 -22.82
C LYS A 118 4.46 26.33 -24.21
N SER A 119 3.76 25.33 -24.73
CA SER A 119 3.03 25.42 -26.00
C SER A 119 1.95 26.51 -25.92
N MET A 120 1.22 26.61 -24.80
CA MET A 120 0.19 27.64 -24.61
C MET A 120 0.72 29.09 -24.54
N LEU A 121 2.03 29.30 -24.38
CA LEU A 121 2.63 30.63 -24.52
C LEU A 121 2.88 31.01 -25.99
N MET A 122 2.70 30.09 -26.94
CA MET A 122 2.97 30.25 -28.36
C MET A 122 1.67 30.38 -29.17
N LEU A 123 1.23 31.61 -29.45
CA LEU A 123 -0.07 31.89 -30.07
C LEU A 123 -0.04 31.78 -31.61
N PRO A 124 -1.08 31.26 -32.28
CA PRO A 124 -2.45 31.11 -31.77
C PRO A 124 -2.74 29.70 -31.22
N ASN A 125 -2.85 29.57 -29.89
CA ASN A 125 -3.31 28.34 -29.24
C ASN A 125 -4.67 27.90 -29.83
N ASP A 126 -4.84 26.59 -30.01
CA ASP A 126 -6.09 25.95 -30.38
C ASP A 126 -6.63 25.08 -29.23
N ASP A 127 -7.68 24.30 -29.54
CA ASP A 127 -8.32 23.41 -28.58
C ASP A 127 -7.44 22.23 -28.13
N VAL A 128 -6.45 21.82 -28.93
CA VAL A 128 -5.58 20.67 -28.67
C VAL A 128 -4.59 20.96 -27.55
N GLU A 129 -3.97 22.14 -27.47
CA GLU A 129 -3.08 22.48 -26.35
C GLU A 129 -3.85 22.49 -25.02
N SER A 130 -5.09 22.95 -25.05
CA SER A 130 -5.97 22.95 -23.88
C SER A 130 -6.32 21.52 -23.44
N VAL A 131 -6.51 20.59 -24.38
CA VAL A 131 -6.70 19.15 -24.10
C VAL A 131 -5.45 18.53 -23.49
N ASN A 132 -4.27 18.72 -24.08
CA ASN A 132 -3.03 18.09 -23.58
C ASN A 132 -2.66 18.62 -22.19
N ARG A 133 -2.87 19.92 -21.94
CA ARG A 133 -2.79 20.48 -20.58
C ARG A 133 -3.77 19.80 -19.63
N ALA A 134 -5.03 19.60 -20.05
CA ALA A 134 -6.04 18.96 -19.24
C ALA A 134 -5.70 17.49 -18.93
N ASN A 135 -5.20 16.73 -19.90
CA ASN A 135 -4.75 15.34 -19.75
C ASN A 135 -3.63 15.26 -18.70
N ALA A 136 -2.61 16.10 -18.81
CA ALA A 136 -1.52 16.16 -17.84
C ALA A 136 -2.02 16.51 -16.43
N LEU A 137 -2.92 17.49 -16.30
CA LEU A 137 -3.54 17.84 -15.02
C LEU A 137 -4.41 16.72 -14.45
N TYR A 138 -5.12 15.98 -15.30
CA TYR A 138 -5.91 14.82 -14.90
C TYR A 138 -5.01 13.71 -14.36
N GLY A 139 -3.90 13.41 -15.04
CA GLY A 139 -2.87 12.47 -14.57
C GLY A 139 -2.23 12.88 -13.24
N LEU A 140 -2.06 14.18 -12.99
CA LEU A 140 -1.62 14.77 -11.71
C LEU A 140 -2.71 14.81 -10.63
N ASN A 141 -3.90 14.25 -10.88
CA ASN A 141 -5.06 14.31 -9.99
C ASN A 141 -5.53 15.75 -9.67
N ARG A 142 -5.19 16.74 -10.50
CA ARG A 142 -5.61 18.15 -10.38
C ARG A 142 -6.94 18.37 -11.12
N ILE A 143 -7.98 17.66 -10.69
CA ILE A 143 -9.24 17.46 -11.43
C ILE A 143 -9.97 18.77 -11.78
N ASP A 144 -10.01 19.76 -10.88
CA ASP A 144 -10.66 21.05 -11.16
C ASP A 144 -9.94 21.86 -12.25
N GLU A 145 -8.60 21.83 -12.25
CA GLU A 145 -7.81 22.50 -13.26
C GLU A 145 -7.89 21.79 -14.61
N ALA A 146 -7.88 20.45 -14.59
CA ALA A 146 -8.12 19.63 -15.78
C ALA A 146 -9.48 19.96 -16.41
N LEU A 147 -10.55 20.02 -15.60
CA LEU A 147 -11.88 20.38 -16.06
C LEU A 147 -11.90 21.78 -16.69
N SER A 148 -11.27 22.76 -16.05
CA SER A 148 -11.18 24.13 -16.59
C SER A 148 -10.46 24.15 -17.95
N SER A 149 -9.40 23.37 -18.12
CA SER A 149 -8.67 23.28 -19.39
C SER A 149 -9.48 22.59 -20.48
N TYR A 150 -10.21 21.51 -20.18
CA TYR A 150 -11.12 20.91 -21.16
C TYR A 150 -12.29 21.83 -21.53
N GLU A 151 -12.83 22.59 -20.57
CA GLU A 151 -13.90 23.57 -20.85
C GLU A 151 -13.41 24.69 -21.76
N GLU A 152 -12.14 25.09 -21.64
CA GLU A 152 -11.49 26.01 -22.56
C GLU A 152 -11.35 25.42 -23.96
N ALA A 153 -10.93 24.15 -24.09
CA ALA A 153 -10.93 23.44 -25.38
C ALA A 153 -12.33 23.44 -26.02
N ILE A 154 -13.38 23.18 -25.25
CA ILE A 154 -14.78 23.24 -25.72
C ILE A 154 -15.21 24.67 -26.10
N ARG A 155 -14.66 25.69 -25.44
CA ARG A 155 -14.94 27.10 -25.79
C ARG A 155 -14.35 27.47 -27.15
N LEU A 156 -13.14 26.98 -27.44
CA LEU A 156 -12.45 27.18 -28.72
C LEU A 156 -13.08 26.33 -29.83
N ASN A 157 -13.32 25.05 -29.55
CA ASN A 157 -13.98 24.11 -30.45
C ASN A 157 -15.03 23.30 -29.70
N SER A 158 -16.30 23.70 -29.85
CA SER A 158 -17.44 23.05 -29.18
C SER A 158 -17.64 21.57 -29.52
N ARG A 159 -16.99 21.08 -30.59
CA ARG A 159 -17.06 19.69 -31.06
C ARG A 159 -15.77 18.91 -30.83
N ASN A 160 -14.76 19.48 -30.15
CA ASN A 160 -13.52 18.77 -29.84
C ASN A 160 -13.85 17.43 -29.14
N PRO A 161 -13.55 16.28 -29.78
CA PRO A 161 -13.91 15.00 -29.22
C PRO A 161 -13.19 14.72 -27.91
N GLU A 162 -11.87 14.89 -27.87
CA GLU A 162 -11.01 14.51 -26.74
C GLU A 162 -11.43 15.26 -25.46
N ALA A 163 -11.76 16.54 -25.57
CA ALA A 163 -12.34 17.34 -24.49
C ALA A 163 -13.73 16.86 -24.07
N ASN A 164 -14.59 16.44 -25.00
CA ASN A 164 -15.87 15.83 -24.62
C ASN A 164 -15.64 14.49 -23.90
N TYR A 165 -14.70 13.66 -24.33
CA TYR A 165 -14.37 12.40 -23.65
C TYR A 165 -13.85 12.66 -22.23
N GLY A 166 -12.82 13.51 -22.10
CA GLY A 166 -12.21 13.87 -20.81
C GLY A 166 -13.19 14.50 -19.82
N ILE A 167 -14.04 15.43 -20.26
CA ILE A 167 -15.12 15.97 -19.40
C ILE A 167 -16.12 14.86 -19.04
N GLY A 168 -16.45 13.97 -19.98
CA GLY A 168 -17.33 12.83 -19.74
C GLY A 168 -16.85 11.95 -18.57
N MET A 169 -15.56 11.62 -18.56
CA MET A 169 -14.89 10.86 -17.50
C MET A 169 -14.93 11.60 -16.16
N ILE A 170 -14.52 12.87 -16.12
CA ILE A 170 -14.56 13.70 -14.89
C ILE A 170 -16.00 13.79 -14.34
N LYS A 171 -17.00 13.87 -15.23
CA LYS A 171 -18.41 13.93 -14.83
C LYS A 171 -18.91 12.60 -14.26
N ILE A 172 -18.46 11.46 -14.80
CA ILE A 172 -18.69 10.15 -14.17
C ILE A 172 -18.10 10.11 -12.76
N ASP A 173 -16.85 10.54 -12.59
CA ASP A 173 -16.14 10.52 -11.30
C ASP A 173 -16.87 11.37 -10.24
N ARG A 174 -17.48 12.48 -10.67
CA ARG A 174 -18.30 13.37 -9.82
C ARG A 174 -19.74 12.90 -9.64
N GLY A 175 -20.16 11.81 -10.27
CA GLY A 175 -21.54 11.31 -10.24
C GLY A 175 -22.55 12.13 -11.04
N ASP A 176 -22.10 13.04 -11.91
CA ASP A 176 -22.92 13.85 -12.79
C ASP A 176 -23.17 13.15 -14.14
N TYR A 177 -23.91 12.04 -14.08
CA TYR A 177 -24.14 11.16 -15.21
C TYR A 177 -24.95 11.81 -16.35
N ALA A 178 -25.77 12.83 -16.05
CA ALA A 178 -26.57 13.50 -17.07
C ALA A 178 -25.69 14.33 -18.02
N ASP A 179 -24.74 15.09 -17.46
CA ASP A 179 -23.75 15.82 -18.25
C ASP A 179 -22.78 14.85 -18.93
N ALA A 180 -22.32 13.80 -18.23
CA ALA A 180 -21.45 12.78 -18.83
C ALA A 180 -22.08 12.17 -20.09
N LEU A 181 -23.37 11.80 -20.02
CA LEU A 181 -24.09 11.24 -21.17
C LEU A 181 -24.14 12.21 -22.34
N LYS A 182 -24.34 13.51 -22.08
CA LYS A 182 -24.32 14.54 -23.12
C LYS A 182 -22.94 14.63 -23.78
N ARG A 183 -21.87 14.52 -22.99
CA ARG A 183 -20.49 14.58 -23.47
C ARG A 183 -20.12 13.37 -24.33
N PHE A 184 -20.36 12.14 -23.86
CA PHE A 184 -20.14 10.94 -24.68
C PHE A 184 -21.00 10.93 -25.95
N ASN A 185 -22.23 11.43 -25.89
CA ASN A 185 -23.07 11.60 -27.10
C ASN A 185 -22.50 12.62 -28.10
N ASN A 186 -21.72 13.60 -27.66
CA ASN A 186 -21.04 14.51 -28.57
C ASN A 186 -19.79 13.87 -29.16
N TYR A 187 -19.00 13.15 -28.35
CA TYR A 187 -17.84 12.39 -28.81
C TYR A 187 -18.21 11.38 -29.91
N LEU A 188 -19.21 10.53 -29.63
CA LEU A 188 -19.68 9.48 -30.52
C LEU A 188 -20.33 9.99 -31.82
N LYS A 189 -20.55 11.31 -31.98
CA LYS A 189 -20.95 11.87 -33.29
C LYS A 189 -19.77 11.94 -34.26
N GLU A 190 -18.58 12.19 -33.75
CA GLU A 190 -17.35 12.28 -34.54
C GLU A 190 -16.71 10.90 -34.68
N TYR A 191 -16.73 10.09 -33.61
CA TYR A 191 -16.19 8.72 -33.58
C TYR A 191 -17.29 7.68 -33.26
N PRO A 192 -18.19 7.38 -34.20
CA PRO A 192 -19.37 6.56 -33.91
C PRO A 192 -19.07 5.06 -33.72
N ALA A 193 -17.87 4.59 -34.07
CA ALA A 193 -17.43 3.20 -33.96
C ALA A 193 -16.56 2.93 -32.72
N ASP A 194 -16.30 3.95 -31.90
CA ASP A 194 -15.47 3.82 -30.71
C ASP A 194 -16.19 2.97 -29.64
N GLY A 195 -15.65 1.79 -29.36
CA GLY A 195 -16.21 0.82 -28.42
C GLY A 195 -16.15 1.30 -26.96
N ASP A 196 -15.08 2.00 -26.58
CA ASP A 196 -14.87 2.49 -25.21
C ASP A 196 -15.87 3.59 -24.88
N ALA A 197 -16.00 4.59 -25.76
CA ALA A 197 -16.97 5.66 -25.58
C ALA A 197 -18.42 5.12 -25.61
N ALA A 198 -18.69 4.07 -26.39
CA ALA A 198 -19.97 3.39 -26.41
C ALA A 198 -20.25 2.65 -25.09
N ALA A 199 -19.26 1.95 -24.54
CA ALA A 199 -19.32 1.32 -23.22
C ALA A 199 -19.54 2.34 -22.11
N MET A 200 -18.79 3.45 -22.10
CA MET A 200 -18.97 4.55 -21.15
C MET A 200 -20.38 5.17 -21.23
N ARG A 201 -20.92 5.29 -22.44
CA ARG A 201 -22.31 5.74 -22.63
C ARG A 201 -23.32 4.74 -22.04
N VAL A 202 -23.13 3.43 -22.24
CA VAL A 202 -23.98 2.38 -21.65
C VAL A 202 -23.94 2.45 -20.12
N TYR A 203 -22.75 2.45 -19.53
CA TYR A 203 -22.56 2.61 -18.09
C TYR A 203 -23.26 3.86 -17.55
N THR A 204 -23.12 4.99 -18.25
CA THR A 204 -23.77 6.25 -17.86
C THR A 204 -25.30 6.16 -17.92
N LEU A 205 -25.86 5.47 -18.93
CA LEU A 205 -27.30 5.24 -19.04
C LEU A 205 -27.82 4.36 -17.89
N LEU A 206 -27.08 3.32 -17.51
CA LEU A 206 -27.42 2.45 -16.37
C LEU A 206 -27.45 3.25 -15.06
N ARG A 207 -26.46 4.13 -14.83
CA ARG A 207 -26.41 4.99 -13.64
C ARG A 207 -27.52 6.05 -13.59
N LEU A 208 -28.14 6.34 -14.73
CA LEU A 208 -29.32 7.19 -14.83
C LEU A 208 -30.65 6.40 -14.70
N ASP A 209 -30.59 5.12 -14.36
CA ASP A 209 -31.76 4.22 -14.28
C ASP A 209 -32.51 4.10 -15.63
N ARG A 210 -31.75 4.07 -16.74
CA ARG A 210 -32.25 3.96 -18.12
C ARG A 210 -31.81 2.65 -18.78
N GLY A 211 -32.03 1.54 -18.09
CA GLY A 211 -31.54 0.22 -18.51
C GLY A 211 -32.12 -0.28 -19.84
N ASP A 212 -33.38 0.05 -20.14
CA ASP A 212 -34.02 -0.27 -21.42
C ASP A 212 -33.33 0.42 -22.61
N VAL A 213 -33.03 1.71 -22.46
CA VAL A 213 -32.32 2.51 -23.47
C VAL A 213 -30.86 2.06 -23.60
N ALA A 214 -30.21 1.69 -22.48
CA ALA A 214 -28.85 1.17 -22.48
C ALA A 214 -28.76 -0.14 -23.27
N GLN A 215 -29.69 -1.08 -23.01
CA GLN A 215 -29.77 -2.36 -23.70
C GLN A 215 -29.98 -2.17 -25.21
N GLU A 216 -30.99 -1.38 -25.59
CA GLU A 216 -31.30 -1.11 -27.00
C GLU A 216 -30.10 -0.48 -27.71
N TYR A 217 -29.42 0.46 -27.07
CA TYR A 217 -28.23 1.08 -27.65
C TYR A 217 -27.08 0.07 -27.82
N ALA A 218 -26.81 -0.75 -26.81
CA ALA A 218 -25.75 -1.75 -26.84
C ALA A 218 -26.00 -2.82 -27.93
N ASP A 219 -27.23 -3.32 -28.05
CA ASP A 219 -27.62 -4.29 -29.07
C ASP A 219 -27.45 -3.71 -30.48
N ASN A 220 -27.93 -2.48 -30.71
CA ASN A 220 -27.79 -1.79 -31.98
C ASN A 220 -26.32 -1.47 -32.33
N PHE A 221 -25.49 -1.15 -31.33
CA PHE A 221 -24.07 -0.88 -31.53
C PHE A 221 -23.34 -2.15 -31.98
N MET A 222 -23.56 -3.27 -31.29
CA MET A 222 -22.97 -4.56 -31.64
C MET A 222 -23.43 -5.07 -33.01
N GLU A 223 -24.71 -4.89 -33.37
CA GLU A 223 -25.19 -5.24 -34.72
C GLU A 223 -24.50 -4.39 -35.80
N ARG A 224 -24.41 -3.08 -35.57
CA ARG A 224 -23.86 -2.12 -36.54
C ARG A 224 -22.36 -2.28 -36.78
N TYR A 225 -21.61 -2.64 -35.75
CA TYR A 225 -20.14 -2.78 -35.77
C TYR A 225 -19.73 -4.24 -35.57
N SER A 226 -20.51 -5.18 -36.10
CA SER A 226 -20.33 -6.64 -35.93
C SER A 226 -19.14 -7.23 -36.69
N ASP A 227 -18.41 -6.42 -37.46
CA ASP A 227 -17.20 -6.80 -38.19
C ASP A 227 -15.91 -6.61 -37.38
N ALA A 228 -16.00 -5.98 -36.20
CA ALA A 228 -14.87 -5.71 -35.32
C ALA A 228 -15.17 -6.13 -33.87
N TYR A 229 -14.15 -6.60 -33.16
CA TYR A 229 -14.29 -7.05 -31.76
C TYR A 229 -14.77 -5.92 -30.85
N GLU A 230 -14.32 -4.69 -31.10
CA GLU A 230 -14.70 -3.45 -30.40
C GLU A 230 -16.21 -3.17 -30.48
N GLY A 231 -16.88 -3.66 -31.53
CA GLY A 231 -18.34 -3.59 -31.65
C GLY A 231 -19.06 -4.30 -30.49
N THR A 232 -18.41 -5.24 -29.81
CA THR A 232 -18.99 -5.97 -28.68
C THR A 232 -18.93 -5.22 -27.36
N TRP A 233 -18.09 -4.19 -27.23
CA TRP A 233 -17.75 -3.59 -25.93
C TRP A 233 -18.94 -2.91 -25.26
N ALA A 234 -19.81 -2.23 -26.02
CA ALA A 234 -21.04 -1.66 -25.49
C ALA A 234 -21.97 -2.73 -24.90
N LYS A 235 -22.06 -3.90 -25.55
CA LYS A 235 -22.87 -5.01 -25.08
C LYS A 235 -22.22 -5.73 -23.90
N GLY A 236 -20.90 -5.91 -23.92
CA GLY A 236 -20.13 -6.43 -22.79
C GLY A 236 -20.33 -5.58 -21.53
N ALA A 237 -20.19 -4.26 -21.63
CA ALA A 237 -20.42 -3.34 -20.53
C ALA A 237 -21.86 -3.39 -19.98
N TYR A 238 -22.86 -3.57 -20.85
CA TYR A 238 -24.24 -3.76 -20.41
C TYR A 238 -24.41 -5.07 -19.63
N ILE A 239 -23.89 -6.17 -20.17
CA ILE A 239 -24.04 -7.52 -19.60
C ILE A 239 -23.30 -7.63 -18.26
N GLU A 240 -22.07 -7.14 -18.16
CA GLU A 240 -21.29 -7.17 -16.91
C GLU A 240 -21.96 -6.44 -15.74
N GLU A 241 -22.70 -5.36 -16.02
CA GLU A 241 -23.38 -4.56 -14.99
C GLU A 241 -24.78 -5.08 -14.63
N THR A 242 -25.40 -5.91 -15.47
CA THR A 242 -26.83 -6.25 -15.34
C THR A 242 -27.12 -7.74 -15.23
N ALA A 243 -26.19 -8.60 -15.61
CA ALA A 243 -26.39 -10.04 -15.69
C ALA A 243 -25.65 -10.79 -14.58
N GLU A 244 -26.07 -12.04 -14.37
CA GLU A 244 -25.37 -12.98 -13.48
C GLU A 244 -24.23 -13.68 -14.24
N TYR A 245 -23.30 -14.28 -13.50
CA TYR A 245 -22.10 -14.93 -14.03
C TYR A 245 -22.34 -15.83 -15.25
N ASP A 246 -23.33 -16.73 -15.21
CA ASP A 246 -23.59 -17.69 -16.30
C ASP A 246 -23.89 -16.99 -17.64
N GLU A 247 -24.60 -15.86 -17.61
CA GLU A 247 -24.93 -15.08 -18.81
C GLU A 247 -23.72 -14.25 -19.28
N ILE A 248 -22.94 -13.70 -18.35
CA ILE A 248 -21.69 -12.97 -18.65
C ILE A 248 -20.69 -13.92 -19.33
N ALA A 249 -20.41 -15.06 -18.70
CA ALA A 249 -19.51 -16.08 -19.25
C ALA A 249 -19.99 -16.55 -20.62
N LYS A 250 -21.29 -16.83 -20.77
CA LYS A 250 -21.85 -17.27 -22.05
C LYS A 250 -21.69 -16.23 -23.16
N PHE A 251 -21.91 -14.95 -22.85
CA PHE A 251 -21.70 -13.87 -23.80
C PHE A 251 -20.24 -13.83 -24.27
N TYR A 252 -19.27 -13.89 -23.35
CA TYR A 252 -17.86 -13.84 -23.72
C TYR A 252 -17.34 -15.11 -24.40
N GLU A 253 -17.91 -16.29 -24.09
CA GLU A 253 -17.69 -17.50 -24.88
C GLU A 253 -18.14 -17.32 -26.33
N ASP A 254 -19.33 -16.74 -26.54
CA ASP A 254 -19.87 -16.51 -27.88
C ASP A 254 -19.07 -15.44 -28.63
N VAL A 255 -18.58 -14.40 -27.95
CA VAL A 255 -17.69 -13.37 -28.51
C VAL A 255 -16.33 -13.98 -28.91
N ALA A 256 -15.69 -14.75 -28.03
CA ALA A 256 -14.43 -15.43 -28.33
C ALA A 256 -14.57 -16.42 -29.51
N ALA A 257 -15.73 -17.08 -29.64
CA ALA A 257 -16.04 -17.94 -30.77
C ALA A 257 -16.29 -17.16 -32.09
N LEU A 258 -16.86 -15.96 -31.99
CA LEU A 258 -17.09 -15.07 -33.14
C LEU A 258 -15.77 -14.48 -33.67
N TYR A 259 -14.82 -14.19 -32.79
CA TYR A 259 -13.51 -13.62 -33.13
C TYR A 259 -12.35 -14.57 -32.74
N PRO A 260 -12.20 -15.73 -33.41
CA PRO A 260 -11.25 -16.76 -33.00
C PRO A 260 -9.78 -16.37 -33.18
N SER A 261 -9.48 -15.37 -34.02
CA SER A 261 -8.13 -14.83 -34.24
C SER A 261 -7.85 -13.57 -33.43
N GLU A 262 -8.82 -13.04 -32.69
CA GLU A 262 -8.66 -11.85 -31.87
C GLU A 262 -8.32 -12.28 -30.45
N TRP A 263 -7.04 -12.27 -30.09
CA TRP A 263 -6.60 -12.77 -28.79
C TRP A 263 -7.21 -11.96 -27.63
N LEU A 264 -7.51 -10.67 -27.82
CA LEU A 264 -8.15 -9.81 -26.82
C LEU A 264 -9.53 -10.32 -26.41
N ALA A 265 -10.27 -10.93 -27.36
CA ALA A 265 -11.57 -11.54 -27.09
C ALA A 265 -11.45 -12.74 -26.13
N HIS A 266 -10.44 -13.59 -26.35
CA HIS A 266 -10.17 -14.73 -25.48
C HIS A 266 -9.55 -14.30 -24.14
N ARG A 267 -8.68 -13.28 -24.14
CA ARG A 267 -8.16 -12.68 -22.91
C ARG A 267 -9.31 -12.22 -22.02
N LYS A 268 -10.28 -11.48 -22.57
CA LYS A 268 -11.44 -11.00 -21.79
C LYS A 268 -12.25 -12.16 -21.22
N LEU A 269 -12.47 -13.25 -21.95
CA LEU A 269 -13.10 -14.46 -21.39
C LEU A 269 -12.28 -15.04 -20.22
N GLY A 270 -10.95 -15.11 -20.35
CA GLY A 270 -10.07 -15.56 -19.27
C GLY A 270 -10.10 -14.65 -18.04
N GLN A 271 -10.21 -13.33 -18.24
CA GLN A 271 -10.42 -12.35 -17.18
C GLN A 271 -11.74 -12.58 -16.46
N ILE A 272 -12.84 -12.81 -17.18
CA ILE A 272 -14.14 -13.13 -16.58
C ILE A 272 -14.07 -14.41 -15.76
N TYR A 273 -13.42 -15.47 -16.26
CA TYR A 273 -13.20 -16.67 -15.46
C TYR A 273 -12.41 -16.38 -14.18
N TYR A 274 -11.34 -15.60 -14.27
CA TYR A 274 -10.53 -15.23 -13.12
C TYR A 274 -11.30 -14.39 -12.09
N GLU A 275 -11.99 -13.32 -12.52
CA GLU A 275 -12.71 -12.39 -11.65
C GLU A 275 -13.83 -13.08 -10.86
N TYR A 276 -14.46 -14.10 -11.44
CA TYR A 276 -15.55 -14.86 -10.82
C TYR A 276 -15.08 -16.14 -10.09
N GLY A 277 -13.77 -16.35 -9.97
CA GLY A 277 -13.18 -17.45 -9.19
C GLY A 277 -13.11 -18.80 -9.91
N GLU A 278 -13.36 -18.83 -11.21
CA GLU A 278 -13.29 -20.03 -12.06
C GLU A 278 -11.86 -20.23 -12.58
N TYR A 279 -10.92 -20.34 -11.64
CA TYR A 279 -9.48 -20.29 -11.91
C TYR A 279 -8.98 -21.46 -12.77
N GLU A 280 -9.55 -22.65 -12.64
CA GLU A 280 -9.20 -23.80 -13.49
C GLU A 280 -9.64 -23.60 -14.95
N ALA A 281 -10.78 -22.95 -15.17
CA ALA A 281 -11.25 -22.60 -16.50
C ALA A 281 -10.35 -21.50 -17.12
N ALA A 282 -10.01 -20.48 -16.31
CA ALA A 282 -9.05 -19.45 -16.70
C ALA A 282 -7.70 -20.05 -17.06
N LEU A 283 -7.15 -20.94 -16.23
CA LEU A 283 -5.85 -21.58 -16.43
C LEU A 283 -5.82 -22.34 -17.76
N LYS A 284 -6.84 -23.18 -17.98
CA LYS A 284 -6.93 -23.97 -19.22
C LYS A 284 -7.03 -23.06 -20.45
N LEU A 285 -7.76 -21.96 -20.35
CA LEU A 285 -7.90 -21.01 -21.45
C LEU A 285 -6.56 -20.32 -21.74
N PHE A 286 -5.92 -19.72 -20.74
CA PHE A 286 -4.65 -19.00 -20.92
C PHE A 286 -3.51 -19.93 -21.38
N GLN A 287 -3.44 -21.18 -20.90
CA GLN A 287 -2.50 -22.18 -21.42
C GLN A 287 -2.76 -22.52 -22.89
N GLY A 288 -4.02 -22.49 -23.33
CA GLY A 288 -4.36 -22.64 -24.75
C GLY A 288 -3.93 -21.42 -25.57
N LEU A 289 -4.12 -20.22 -25.01
CA LEU A 289 -3.77 -18.97 -25.68
C LEU A 289 -2.26 -18.81 -25.88
N THR A 290 -1.41 -19.23 -24.94
CA THR A 290 0.06 -19.16 -25.14
C THR A 290 0.55 -20.03 -26.28
N VAL A 291 -0.20 -21.09 -26.64
CA VAL A 291 0.12 -21.93 -27.81
C VAL A 291 -0.44 -21.30 -29.10
N GLN A 292 -1.60 -20.65 -29.02
CA GLN A 292 -2.27 -20.07 -30.19
C GLN A 292 -1.66 -18.72 -30.60
N PHE A 293 -1.25 -17.91 -29.63
CA PHE A 293 -0.71 -16.55 -29.75
C PHE A 293 0.63 -16.45 -28.98
N PRO A 294 1.65 -17.23 -29.36
CA PRO A 294 2.94 -17.25 -28.65
C PRO A 294 3.69 -15.91 -28.68
N GLU A 295 3.29 -14.99 -29.55
CA GLU A 295 3.83 -13.64 -29.66
C GLU A 295 3.30 -12.66 -28.60
N GLU A 296 2.24 -13.02 -27.85
CA GLU A 296 1.57 -12.11 -26.93
C GLU A 296 2.13 -12.25 -25.49
N PRO A 297 3.03 -11.35 -25.05
CA PRO A 297 3.76 -11.52 -23.80
C PRO A 297 2.88 -11.36 -22.55
N GLU A 298 1.71 -10.70 -22.68
CA GLU A 298 0.77 -10.52 -21.57
C GLU A 298 0.15 -11.84 -21.09
N LEU A 299 0.17 -12.89 -21.91
CA LEU A 299 -0.41 -14.19 -21.54
C LEU A 299 0.37 -14.86 -20.40
N ASP A 300 1.69 -14.67 -20.33
CA ASP A 300 2.52 -15.14 -19.22
C ASP A 300 2.14 -14.44 -17.90
N GLU A 301 1.87 -13.12 -17.96
CA GLU A 301 1.41 -12.35 -16.80
C GLU A 301 0.07 -12.88 -16.27
N TRP A 302 -0.87 -13.19 -17.17
CA TRP A 302 -2.16 -13.78 -16.80
C TRP A 302 -2.02 -15.19 -16.23
N LEU A 303 -1.14 -16.03 -16.78
CA LEU A 303 -0.86 -17.34 -16.21
C LEU A 303 -0.31 -17.24 -14.78
N ILE A 304 0.64 -16.33 -14.52
CA ILE A 304 1.16 -16.10 -13.16
C ILE A 304 0.05 -15.68 -12.19
N ARG A 305 -0.84 -14.76 -12.61
CA ARG A 305 -1.98 -14.34 -11.78
C ARG A 305 -2.91 -15.51 -11.45
N VAL A 306 -3.25 -16.32 -12.46
CA VAL A 306 -4.12 -17.50 -12.29
C VAL A 306 -3.47 -18.54 -11.38
N TYR A 307 -2.19 -18.83 -11.56
CA TYR A 307 -1.45 -19.72 -10.66
C TYR A 307 -1.42 -19.17 -9.22
N GLY A 308 -1.27 -17.86 -9.04
CA GLY A 308 -1.39 -17.20 -7.73
C GLY A 308 -2.73 -17.40 -7.07
N ALA A 309 -3.83 -17.24 -7.81
CA ALA A 309 -5.17 -17.51 -7.28
C ALA A 309 -5.42 -18.99 -6.94
N LEU A 310 -4.73 -19.91 -7.62
CA LEU A 310 -4.75 -21.34 -7.33
C LEU A 310 -3.78 -21.75 -6.19
N GLY A 311 -2.90 -20.86 -5.74
CA GLY A 311 -1.81 -21.18 -4.80
C GLY A 311 -0.72 -22.10 -5.40
N ASP A 312 -0.61 -22.15 -6.74
CA ASP A 312 0.35 -22.99 -7.45
C ASP A 312 1.67 -22.24 -7.69
N MET A 313 2.56 -22.33 -6.70
CA MET A 313 3.89 -21.70 -6.74
C MET A 313 4.76 -22.23 -7.88
N GLU A 314 4.72 -23.55 -8.12
CA GLU A 314 5.57 -24.21 -9.11
C GLU A 314 5.14 -23.83 -10.53
N GLY A 315 3.82 -23.68 -10.76
CA GLY A 315 3.26 -23.17 -12.01
C GLY A 315 3.72 -21.74 -12.33
N ALA A 316 3.60 -20.81 -11.38
CA ALA A 316 4.02 -19.42 -11.56
C ALA A 316 5.54 -19.29 -11.80
N GLU A 317 6.36 -19.97 -10.99
CA GLU A 317 7.81 -20.00 -11.18
C GLU A 317 8.20 -20.66 -12.51
N GLY A 318 7.46 -21.69 -12.95
CA GLY A 318 7.62 -22.34 -14.24
C GLY A 318 7.40 -21.39 -15.42
N VAL A 319 6.36 -20.55 -15.36
CA VAL A 319 6.11 -19.50 -16.37
C VAL A 319 7.25 -18.49 -16.38
N TYR A 320 7.62 -17.95 -15.22
CA TYR A 320 8.69 -16.97 -15.12
C TYR A 320 10.04 -17.47 -15.66
N THR A 321 10.41 -18.71 -15.31
CA THR A 321 11.69 -19.31 -15.75
C THR A 321 11.68 -19.77 -17.21
N GLY A 322 10.49 -20.05 -17.76
CA GLY A 322 10.29 -20.45 -19.15
C GLY A 322 10.08 -19.30 -20.13
N SER A 323 9.83 -18.09 -19.64
CA SER A 323 9.56 -16.91 -20.48
C SER A 323 10.80 -16.45 -21.25
N ASP A 324 10.60 -16.00 -22.48
CA ASP A 324 11.66 -15.42 -23.32
C ASP A 324 12.06 -14.00 -22.85
N ASP A 325 11.20 -13.32 -22.09
CA ASP A 325 11.50 -12.02 -21.46
C ASP A 325 11.07 -11.98 -19.98
N PRO A 326 11.84 -12.62 -19.07
CA PRO A 326 11.54 -12.59 -17.64
C PRO A 326 11.58 -11.19 -17.02
N HIS A 327 12.21 -10.21 -17.68
CA HIS A 327 12.29 -8.85 -17.15
C HIS A 327 10.92 -8.17 -17.10
N ARG A 328 10.07 -8.41 -18.11
CA ARG A 328 8.69 -7.91 -18.12
C ARG A 328 7.85 -8.47 -16.97
N LEU A 329 8.21 -9.65 -16.47
CA LEU A 329 7.46 -10.36 -15.44
C LEU A 329 7.89 -10.00 -14.00
N LEU A 330 8.87 -9.11 -13.82
CA LEU A 330 9.39 -8.78 -12.47
C LEU A 330 8.31 -8.19 -11.56
N MET A 331 7.49 -7.26 -12.06
CA MET A 331 6.41 -6.65 -11.27
C MET A 331 5.32 -7.67 -10.91
N VAL A 332 4.89 -8.52 -11.86
CA VAL A 332 3.84 -9.52 -11.59
C VAL A 332 4.34 -10.61 -10.66
N MET A 333 5.61 -11.02 -10.76
CA MET A 333 6.21 -11.98 -9.81
C MET A 333 6.39 -11.38 -8.42
N GLY A 334 6.80 -10.11 -8.33
CA GLY A 334 6.86 -9.40 -7.05
C GLY A 334 5.48 -9.34 -6.39
N GLN A 335 4.44 -8.97 -7.14
CA GLN A 335 3.06 -8.95 -6.65
C GLN A 335 2.56 -10.34 -6.28
N PHE A 336 2.86 -11.36 -7.09
CA PHE A 336 2.56 -12.76 -6.82
C PHE A 336 3.13 -13.18 -5.46
N TYR A 337 4.43 -12.98 -5.22
CA TYR A 337 5.02 -13.36 -3.92
C TYR A 337 4.48 -12.53 -2.76
N LEU A 338 4.18 -11.25 -2.97
CA LEU A 338 3.55 -10.41 -1.96
C LEU A 338 2.18 -10.97 -1.54
N ASP A 339 1.35 -11.37 -2.52
CA ASP A 339 0.02 -11.94 -2.29
C ASP A 339 0.06 -13.32 -1.63
N GLN A 340 1.14 -14.09 -1.86
CA GLN A 340 1.39 -15.38 -1.22
C GLN A 340 2.09 -15.25 0.15
N GLY A 341 2.30 -14.03 0.67
CA GLY A 341 2.95 -13.80 1.96
C GLY A 341 4.48 -13.96 1.97
N HIS A 342 5.10 -14.19 0.80
CA HIS A 342 6.55 -14.32 0.65
C HIS A 342 7.22 -12.95 0.43
N TYR A 343 7.12 -12.09 1.44
CA TYR A 343 7.54 -10.70 1.37
C TYR A 343 9.00 -10.50 0.96
N MET A 344 9.95 -11.30 1.45
CA MET A 344 11.37 -11.10 1.13
C MET A 344 11.72 -11.58 -0.29
N LYS A 345 10.99 -12.56 -0.81
CA LYS A 345 11.04 -12.88 -2.25
C LYS A 345 10.49 -11.71 -3.06
N ALA A 346 9.34 -11.15 -2.67
CA ALA A 346 8.76 -9.98 -3.35
C ALA A 346 9.71 -8.78 -3.38
N VAL A 347 10.38 -8.47 -2.26
CA VAL A 347 11.43 -7.41 -2.17
C VAL A 347 12.52 -7.60 -3.22
N SER A 348 12.92 -8.85 -3.48
CA SER A 348 13.96 -9.17 -4.48
C SER A 348 13.49 -8.86 -5.90
N PHE A 349 12.24 -9.20 -6.25
CA PHE A 349 11.65 -8.91 -7.55
C PHE A 349 11.42 -7.42 -7.78
N PHE A 350 10.85 -6.71 -6.80
CA PHE A 350 10.70 -5.25 -6.91
C PHE A 350 12.04 -4.53 -6.94
N GLY A 351 13.05 -5.04 -6.21
CA GLY A 351 14.42 -4.53 -6.31
C GLY A 351 15.02 -4.70 -7.71
N ALA A 352 14.80 -5.85 -8.35
CA ALA A 352 15.23 -6.11 -9.72
C ALA A 352 14.50 -5.20 -10.73
N GLU A 353 13.19 -4.98 -10.54
CA GLU A 353 12.40 -4.04 -11.35
C GLU A 353 12.99 -2.63 -11.27
N ILE A 354 13.24 -2.12 -10.06
CA ILE A 354 13.79 -0.77 -9.85
C ILE A 354 15.13 -0.58 -10.58
N VAL A 355 15.97 -1.60 -10.61
CA VAL A 355 17.26 -1.54 -11.33
C VAL A 355 17.05 -1.48 -12.86
N LYS A 356 16.01 -2.13 -13.38
CA LYS A 356 15.70 -2.19 -14.81
C LYS A 356 14.92 -0.98 -15.29
N ASN A 357 13.98 -0.51 -14.47
CA ASN A 357 13.07 0.58 -14.74
C ASN A 357 13.04 1.56 -13.55
N PRO A 358 14.10 2.38 -13.36
CA PRO A 358 14.19 3.31 -12.24
C PRO A 358 13.15 4.45 -12.29
N ALA A 359 12.45 4.63 -13.41
CA ALA A 359 11.35 5.59 -13.52
C ALA A 359 10.03 5.04 -12.93
N ASN A 360 9.90 3.72 -12.77
CA ASN A 360 8.70 3.08 -12.26
C ASN A 360 8.56 3.25 -10.73
N GLN A 361 7.90 4.33 -10.31
CA GLN A 361 7.68 4.63 -8.90
C GLN A 361 6.90 3.54 -8.15
N ASN A 362 6.02 2.82 -8.85
CA ASN A 362 5.25 1.72 -8.25
C ASN A 362 6.18 0.60 -7.75
N GLY A 363 7.30 0.34 -8.42
CA GLY A 363 8.30 -0.64 -7.95
C GLY A 363 8.88 -0.26 -6.57
N TYR A 364 9.14 1.02 -6.34
CA TYR A 364 9.63 1.52 -5.04
C TYR A 364 8.58 1.40 -3.94
N ALA A 365 7.35 1.85 -4.21
CA ALA A 365 6.23 1.74 -3.27
C ALA A 365 5.95 0.28 -2.89
N LYS A 366 5.96 -0.63 -3.89
CA LYS A 366 5.75 -2.07 -3.67
C LYS A 366 6.87 -2.74 -2.90
N LYS A 367 8.12 -2.32 -3.09
CA LYS A 367 9.25 -2.79 -2.27
C LYS A 367 9.12 -2.31 -0.82
N LEU A 368 8.71 -1.07 -0.59
CA LEU A 368 8.44 -0.54 0.77
C LEU A 368 7.29 -1.29 1.44
N GLN A 369 6.21 -1.54 0.69
CA GLN A 369 5.08 -2.37 1.14
C GLN A 369 5.55 -3.75 1.58
N ALA A 370 6.35 -4.44 0.75
CA ALA A 370 6.88 -5.77 1.07
C ALA A 370 7.80 -5.75 2.30
N LEU A 371 8.68 -4.75 2.45
CA LEU A 371 9.52 -4.60 3.64
C LEU A 371 8.69 -4.35 4.90
N SER A 372 7.66 -3.51 4.81
CA SER A 372 6.74 -3.22 5.92
C SER A 372 5.96 -4.45 6.34
N TRP A 373 5.33 -5.16 5.39
CA TRP A 373 4.54 -6.35 5.66
C TRP A 373 5.38 -7.52 6.18
N GLY A 374 6.62 -7.65 5.70
CA GLY A 374 7.62 -8.57 6.27
C GLY A 374 8.32 -8.07 7.53
N LYS A 375 7.81 -7.00 8.17
CA LYS A 375 8.27 -6.45 9.46
C LYS A 375 9.76 -6.09 9.49
N ARG A 376 10.32 -5.73 8.33
CA ARG A 376 11.68 -5.20 8.19
C ARG A 376 11.66 -3.68 8.28
N TYR A 377 11.12 -3.15 9.38
CA TYR A 377 10.83 -1.72 9.51
C TYR A 377 12.09 -0.86 9.41
N ALA A 378 13.22 -1.28 10.00
CA ALA A 378 14.49 -0.56 9.84
C ALA A 378 14.93 -0.48 8.37
N ARG A 379 14.88 -1.60 7.64
CA ARG A 379 15.27 -1.63 6.21
C ARG A 379 14.28 -0.84 5.34
N CYS A 380 12.99 -0.88 5.69
CA CYS A 380 11.93 -0.10 5.06
C CYS A 380 12.18 1.41 5.21
N ALA A 381 12.38 1.89 6.44
CA ALA A 381 12.64 3.29 6.73
C ALA A 381 13.94 3.78 6.07
N GLU A 382 15.03 3.00 6.18
CA GLU A 382 16.32 3.31 5.54
C GLU A 382 16.19 3.41 4.01
N PHE A 383 15.49 2.46 3.37
CA PHE A 383 15.26 2.48 1.93
C PHE A 383 14.37 3.65 1.51
N GLY A 384 13.27 3.89 2.23
CA GLY A 384 12.31 4.97 1.94
C GLY A 384 12.97 6.35 2.03
N ALA A 385 13.76 6.60 3.07
CA ALA A 385 14.53 7.83 3.21
C ALA A 385 15.50 8.06 2.04
N GLN A 386 16.21 7.01 1.59
CA GLN A 386 17.10 7.10 0.42
C GLN A 386 16.33 7.45 -0.86
N VAL A 387 15.14 6.87 -1.06
CA VAL A 387 14.31 7.14 -2.23
C VAL A 387 13.79 8.58 -2.23
N LEU A 388 13.33 9.07 -1.08
CA LEU A 388 12.85 10.45 -0.90
C LEU A 388 13.95 11.50 -1.12
N GLU A 389 15.22 11.14 -0.90
CA GLU A 389 16.36 12.01 -1.20
C GLU A 389 16.78 11.95 -2.68
N ALA A 390 16.62 10.79 -3.32
CA ALA A 390 17.10 10.54 -4.67
C ALA A 390 16.09 10.90 -5.78
N LEU A 391 14.79 10.83 -5.50
CA LEU A 391 13.72 11.03 -6.47
C LEU A 391 12.85 12.23 -6.07
N VAL A 392 12.61 13.12 -7.03
CA VAL A 392 11.60 14.20 -6.94
C VAL A 392 11.08 14.43 -8.37
N PRO A 393 9.75 14.34 -8.63
CA PRO A 393 8.65 14.06 -7.69
C PRO A 393 8.54 12.58 -7.28
N VAL A 394 7.74 12.28 -6.24
CA VAL A 394 7.43 10.93 -5.75
C VAL A 394 5.93 10.78 -5.46
N SER A 395 5.39 9.57 -5.61
CA SER A 395 4.04 9.21 -5.19
C SER A 395 3.89 9.29 -3.67
N ALA A 396 2.66 9.58 -3.20
CA ALA A 396 2.35 9.71 -1.77
C ALA A 396 2.60 8.41 -0.97
N ASP A 397 2.53 7.25 -1.63
CA ASP A 397 2.79 5.95 -1.02
C ASP A 397 4.21 5.83 -0.43
N ILE A 398 5.22 6.40 -1.08
CA ILE A 398 6.62 6.31 -0.64
C ILE A 398 6.83 6.98 0.73
N PRO A 399 6.50 8.27 0.94
CA PRO A 399 6.56 8.87 2.26
C PRO A 399 5.55 8.28 3.24
N TRP A 400 4.40 7.75 2.79
CA TRP A 400 3.46 7.05 3.68
C TRP A 400 4.10 5.80 4.31
N TYR A 401 4.64 4.88 3.50
CA TYR A 401 5.29 3.66 4.02
C TYR A 401 6.55 3.98 4.82
N THR A 402 7.31 5.00 4.41
CA THR A 402 8.47 5.46 5.19
C THR A 402 8.04 5.94 6.57
N GLY A 403 6.98 6.76 6.64
CA GLY A 403 6.42 7.25 7.90
C GLY A 403 5.86 6.14 8.77
N TRP A 404 5.19 5.15 8.17
CA TRP A 404 4.69 3.96 8.85
C TRP A 404 5.84 3.18 9.51
N CYS A 405 6.87 2.84 8.74
CA CYS A 405 8.01 2.09 9.25
C CYS A 405 8.78 2.87 10.33
N GLU A 406 8.91 4.20 10.23
CA GLU A 406 9.49 5.02 11.30
C GLU A 406 8.62 5.03 12.57
N MET A 407 7.29 5.02 12.42
CA MET A 407 6.36 4.98 13.55
C MET A 407 6.45 3.65 14.30
N GLU A 408 6.57 2.53 13.57
CA GLU A 408 6.77 1.18 14.14
C GLU A 408 8.12 1.07 14.87
N LEU A 409 9.14 1.81 14.44
CA LEU A 409 10.43 1.92 15.13
C LEU A 409 10.42 2.86 16.35
N GLY A 410 9.28 3.49 16.65
CA GLY A 410 9.16 4.50 17.70
C GLY A 410 9.82 5.85 17.36
N ASN A 411 10.22 6.07 16.10
CA ASN A 411 10.83 7.32 15.63
C ASN A 411 9.74 8.35 15.25
N ASP A 412 8.89 8.70 16.22
CA ASP A 412 7.68 9.51 16.00
C ASP A 412 7.95 10.87 15.30
N GLU A 413 9.09 11.52 15.55
CA GLU A 413 9.43 12.78 14.86
C GLU A 413 9.68 12.57 13.35
N ALA A 414 10.38 11.49 12.98
CA ALA A 414 10.63 11.15 11.59
C ALA A 414 9.35 10.69 10.91
N ALA A 415 8.54 9.87 11.59
CA ALA A 415 7.22 9.45 11.11
C ALA A 415 6.33 10.66 10.80
N ALA A 416 6.23 11.63 11.72
CA ALA A 416 5.43 12.83 11.53
C ALA A 416 5.92 13.70 10.35
N LYS A 417 7.22 13.73 10.09
CA LYS A 417 7.78 14.42 8.91
C LYS A 417 7.31 13.74 7.62
N HIS A 418 7.39 12.42 7.55
CA HIS A 418 7.05 11.67 6.34
C HIS A 418 5.55 11.60 6.08
N PHE A 419 4.70 11.39 7.10
CA PHE A 419 3.25 11.50 6.91
C PHE A 419 2.83 12.90 6.46
N ARG A 420 3.47 13.96 6.95
CA ARG A 420 3.22 15.32 6.44
C ARG A 420 3.56 15.44 4.95
N GLN A 421 4.70 14.90 4.52
CA GLN A 421 5.05 14.87 3.10
C GLN A 421 3.99 14.12 2.27
N ALA A 422 3.50 12.98 2.75
CA ALA A 422 2.42 12.25 2.08
C ALA A 422 1.15 13.11 1.94
N THR A 423 0.73 13.82 2.99
CA THR A 423 -0.45 14.72 2.95
C THR A 423 -0.25 15.98 2.08
N GLU A 424 1.00 16.39 1.85
CA GLU A 424 1.32 17.50 0.95
C GLU A 424 1.25 17.07 -0.52
N ILE A 425 1.53 15.79 -0.81
CA ILE A 425 1.43 15.18 -2.15
C ILE A 425 -0.03 14.81 -2.45
N ASP A 426 -0.71 14.15 -1.51
CA ASP A 426 -2.13 13.78 -1.60
C ASP A 426 -2.92 14.34 -0.39
N PRO A 427 -3.51 15.54 -0.51
CA PRO A 427 -4.31 16.14 0.55
C PRO A 427 -5.62 15.40 0.89
N ASP A 428 -6.05 14.44 0.07
CA ASP A 428 -7.27 13.65 0.25
C ASP A 428 -6.98 12.22 0.75
N ASP A 429 -5.73 11.91 1.08
CA ASP A 429 -5.34 10.68 1.79
C ASP A 429 -5.68 10.79 3.29
N TYR A 430 -6.84 10.25 3.67
CA TYR A 430 -7.30 10.26 5.06
C TYR A 430 -6.41 9.42 5.99
N GLU A 431 -5.71 8.39 5.48
CA GLU A 431 -4.84 7.51 6.28
C GLU A 431 -3.54 8.23 6.63
N ALA A 432 -2.96 8.98 5.70
CA ALA A 432 -1.82 9.84 5.99
C ALA A 432 -2.17 10.89 7.07
N TRP A 433 -3.36 11.51 6.98
CA TRP A 433 -3.82 12.48 7.99
C TRP A 433 -4.06 11.84 9.36
N SER A 434 -4.69 10.67 9.42
CA SER A 434 -4.99 10.00 10.69
C SER A 434 -3.72 9.46 11.37
N ASN A 435 -2.76 8.92 10.60
CA ASN A 435 -1.45 8.52 11.12
C ASN A 435 -0.60 9.73 11.55
N LEU A 436 -0.65 10.85 10.83
CA LEU A 436 -0.02 12.10 11.28
C LEU A 436 -0.65 12.58 12.59
N ALA A 437 -1.97 12.51 12.73
CA ALA A 437 -2.68 12.88 13.95
C ALA A 437 -2.27 12.00 15.14
N LEU A 438 -2.18 10.68 14.93
CA LEU A 438 -1.74 9.71 15.95
C LEU A 438 -0.30 9.99 16.37
N THR A 439 0.58 10.24 15.42
CA THR A 439 1.99 10.55 15.70
C THR A 439 2.13 11.86 16.48
N GLN A 440 1.36 12.90 16.13
CA GLN A 440 1.33 14.15 16.90
C GLN A 440 0.79 13.94 18.32
N LEU A 441 -0.18 13.02 18.52
CA LEU A 441 -0.67 12.65 19.84
C LEU A 441 0.44 11.98 20.67
N LYS A 442 1.20 11.04 20.09
CA LYS A 442 2.35 10.38 20.75
C LYS A 442 3.42 11.39 21.20
N LEU A 443 3.68 12.38 20.34
CA LEU A 443 4.59 13.51 20.59
C LEU A 443 4.05 14.54 21.60
N GLY A 444 2.78 14.45 22.01
CA GLY A 444 2.14 15.39 22.94
C GLY A 444 1.68 16.71 22.31
N ASN A 445 1.65 16.80 20.98
CA ASN A 445 1.23 17.99 20.23
C ASN A 445 -0.29 18.00 20.03
N GLU A 446 -1.04 18.16 21.11
CA GLU A 446 -2.51 18.01 21.14
C GLU A 446 -3.26 18.88 20.12
N ALA A 447 -2.83 20.11 19.90
CA ALA A 447 -3.47 21.03 18.96
C ALA A 447 -3.36 20.54 17.51
N GLU A 448 -2.17 20.04 17.13
CA GLU A 448 -1.93 19.48 15.80
C GLU A 448 -2.63 18.13 15.65
N ALA A 449 -2.58 17.27 16.67
CA ALA A 449 -3.30 15.99 16.68
C ALA A 449 -4.81 16.18 16.48
N ARG A 450 -5.41 17.18 17.14
CA ARG A 450 -6.83 17.53 16.96
C ARG A 450 -7.12 18.01 15.53
N LYS A 451 -6.33 18.97 15.04
CA LYS A 451 -6.48 19.51 13.68
C LYS A 451 -6.41 18.41 12.62
N TYR A 452 -5.43 17.51 12.71
CA TYR A 452 -5.23 16.47 11.69
C TYR A 452 -6.27 15.35 11.79
N SER A 453 -6.70 14.97 13.00
CA SER A 453 -7.81 14.01 13.15
C SER A 453 -9.13 14.56 12.62
N GLU A 454 -9.42 15.85 12.82
CA GLU A 454 -10.60 16.50 12.22
C GLU A 454 -10.52 16.48 10.69
N ARG A 455 -9.36 16.79 10.09
CA ARG A 455 -9.16 16.72 8.63
C ARG A 455 -9.36 15.31 8.08
N ALA A 456 -8.83 14.27 8.74
CA ALA A 456 -9.05 12.89 8.33
C ALA A 456 -10.55 12.53 8.33
N LEU A 457 -11.28 12.92 9.38
CA LEU A 457 -12.72 12.66 9.52
C LEU A 457 -13.61 13.49 8.58
N GLU A 458 -13.13 14.64 8.09
CA GLU A 458 -13.80 15.39 7.01
C GLU A 458 -13.74 14.64 5.68
N ILE A 459 -12.64 13.92 5.42
CA ILE A 459 -12.45 13.12 4.20
C ILE A 459 -13.18 11.78 4.33
N TYR A 460 -13.01 11.09 5.46
CA TYR A 460 -13.63 9.80 5.75
C TYR A 460 -14.09 9.72 7.21
N ASP A 461 -15.40 9.83 7.42
CA ASP A 461 -16.03 9.95 8.74
C ASP A 461 -15.94 8.69 9.62
N ASN A 462 -15.65 7.54 9.03
CA ASN A 462 -15.49 6.25 9.71
C ASN A 462 -14.03 5.85 9.95
N ASP A 463 -13.06 6.76 9.82
CA ASP A 463 -11.67 6.48 10.18
C ASP A 463 -11.53 6.20 11.68
N SER A 464 -11.08 4.98 12.03
CA SER A 464 -10.95 4.54 13.41
C SER A 464 -9.78 5.20 14.15
N THR A 465 -8.68 5.48 13.45
CA THR A 465 -7.46 6.05 14.03
C THR A 465 -7.69 7.51 14.45
N ALA A 466 -8.27 8.31 13.57
CA ALA A 466 -8.67 9.69 13.81
C ALA A 466 -9.76 9.77 14.88
N THR A 467 -10.72 8.84 14.88
CA THR A 467 -11.71 8.74 15.96
C THR A 467 -11.05 8.45 17.30
N TYR A 468 -10.11 7.50 17.36
CA TYR A 468 -9.34 7.21 18.56
C TYR A 468 -8.56 8.44 19.07
N VAL A 469 -7.88 9.16 18.18
CA VAL A 469 -7.14 10.38 18.54
C VAL A 469 -8.09 11.44 19.09
N LYS A 470 -9.21 11.70 18.41
CA LYS A 470 -10.22 12.67 18.83
C LYS A 470 -10.81 12.32 20.20
N ASP A 471 -11.19 11.06 20.41
CA ASP A 471 -11.80 10.60 21.67
C ASP A 471 -10.80 10.64 22.82
N THR A 472 -9.55 10.27 22.56
CA THR A 472 -8.45 10.39 23.53
C THR A 472 -8.26 11.84 23.96
N LEU A 473 -8.16 12.77 23.01
CA LEU A 473 -8.01 14.20 23.30
C LEU A 473 -9.24 14.79 24.01
N ASN A 474 -10.45 14.33 23.70
CA ASN A 474 -11.67 14.75 24.40
C ASN A 474 -11.66 14.26 25.85
N SER A 475 -11.16 13.04 26.09
CA SER A 475 -11.06 12.47 27.43
C SER A 475 -10.16 13.30 28.35
N TYR A 476 -9.16 14.01 27.82
CA TYR A 476 -8.22 14.81 28.63
C TYR A 476 -8.90 15.96 29.40
N SER A 477 -10.12 16.35 29.00
CA SER A 477 -10.94 17.31 29.76
C SER A 477 -11.52 16.72 31.05
N GLU A 478 -11.60 15.39 31.15
CA GLU A 478 -12.08 14.68 32.33
C GLU A 478 -10.98 14.57 33.40
N PRO A 479 -11.35 14.66 34.70
CA PRO A 479 -10.40 14.44 35.78
C PRO A 479 -9.66 13.10 35.64
N LEU A 480 -8.36 13.07 35.99
CA LEU A 480 -7.51 11.87 35.91
C LEU A 480 -8.17 10.64 36.56
N GLY A 481 -8.76 10.81 37.74
CA GLY A 481 -9.45 9.74 38.45
C GLY A 481 -10.64 9.18 37.68
N THR A 482 -11.42 10.02 36.98
CA THR A 482 -12.54 9.61 36.12
C THR A 482 -12.03 8.76 34.95
N ARG A 483 -10.96 9.19 34.28
CA ARG A 483 -10.36 8.43 33.17
C ARG A 483 -9.84 7.07 33.62
N ILE A 484 -9.08 7.04 34.72
CA ILE A 484 -8.56 5.80 35.32
C ILE A 484 -9.70 4.87 35.74
N LYS A 485 -10.74 5.41 36.37
CA LYS A 485 -11.94 4.66 36.77
C LYS A 485 -12.60 3.99 35.57
N GLN A 486 -12.79 4.74 34.48
CA GLN A 486 -13.40 4.23 33.26
C GLN A 486 -12.53 3.14 32.63
N PHE A 487 -11.24 3.41 32.41
CA PHE A 487 -10.28 2.43 31.88
C PHE A 487 -10.27 1.13 32.69
N PHE A 488 -10.21 1.23 34.03
CA PHE A 488 -10.15 0.06 34.89
C PHE A 488 -11.43 -0.78 34.81
N LYS A 489 -12.60 -0.13 34.77
CA LYS A 489 -13.88 -0.83 34.65
C LYS A 489 -14.01 -1.59 33.34
N ASP A 490 -13.58 -0.98 32.25
CA ASP A 490 -13.71 -1.54 30.91
C ASP A 490 -12.73 -2.70 30.72
N ASN A 491 -11.53 -2.60 31.29
CA ASN A 491 -10.43 -3.49 30.96
C ASN A 491 -10.09 -4.53 32.01
N TYR A 492 -10.50 -4.38 33.28
CA TYR A 492 -10.06 -5.27 34.35
C TYR A 492 -10.71 -6.65 34.28
N LEU A 493 -9.93 -7.69 33.95
CA LEU A 493 -10.38 -9.07 33.66
C LEU A 493 -11.21 -9.69 34.80
N TYR A 494 -10.81 -9.49 36.05
CA TYR A 494 -11.40 -10.20 37.20
C TYR A 494 -12.58 -9.48 37.88
N GLY A 495 -12.98 -8.32 37.37
CA GLY A 495 -14.09 -7.49 37.88
C GLY A 495 -15.50 -8.02 37.58
N LYS A 496 -15.83 -9.29 37.89
CA LYS A 496 -17.11 -9.92 37.50
C LYS A 496 -18.37 -9.29 38.11
N ASP A 497 -18.26 -8.66 39.30
CA ASP A 497 -19.37 -7.93 39.94
C ASP A 497 -19.21 -6.44 39.66
N ALA A 498 -19.88 -5.94 38.63
CA ALA A 498 -19.80 -4.55 38.20
C ALA A 498 -20.27 -3.57 39.29
N ALA A 499 -21.27 -3.93 40.09
CA ALA A 499 -21.80 -3.05 41.15
C ALA A 499 -20.87 -2.97 42.36
N LYS A 500 -20.16 -4.06 42.68
CA LYS A 500 -19.09 -4.04 43.69
C LYS A 500 -17.89 -3.24 43.19
N LEU A 501 -17.48 -3.46 41.94
CA LEU A 501 -16.37 -2.75 41.33
C LEU A 501 -16.62 -1.24 41.27
N GLU A 502 -17.80 -0.82 40.81
CA GLU A 502 -18.21 0.59 40.79
C GLU A 502 -18.06 1.23 42.17
N ARG A 503 -18.63 0.60 43.21
CA ARG A 503 -18.54 1.10 44.59
C ARG A 503 -17.11 1.20 45.11
N SER A 504 -16.24 0.27 44.74
CA SER A 504 -14.83 0.34 45.16
C SER A 504 -14.05 1.46 44.49
N LEU A 505 -14.51 1.95 43.34
CA LEU A 505 -13.85 2.99 42.55
C LEU A 505 -14.45 4.38 42.76
N GLU A 506 -15.57 4.54 43.46
CA GLU A 506 -16.24 5.84 43.73
C GLU A 506 -15.29 6.92 44.24
N LYS A 507 -14.26 6.54 45.01
CA LYS A 507 -13.28 7.51 45.53
C LYS A 507 -12.44 8.17 44.43
N LEU A 508 -12.28 7.55 43.26
CA LEU A 508 -11.55 8.12 42.12
C LEU A 508 -12.24 9.37 41.56
N ASP A 509 -13.54 9.58 41.84
CA ASP A 509 -14.26 10.79 41.42
C ASP A 509 -13.84 12.02 42.26
N THR A 510 -12.98 11.84 43.28
CA THR A 510 -12.43 12.94 44.09
C THR A 510 -11.37 13.72 43.28
N PRO A 511 -11.52 15.04 43.11
CA PRO A 511 -10.53 15.84 42.38
C PRO A 511 -9.18 15.90 43.12
N GLY A 512 -8.08 15.92 42.34
CA GLY A 512 -6.74 16.20 42.87
C GLY A 512 -6.05 15.07 43.63
N LEU A 513 -6.49 13.81 43.43
CA LEU A 513 -5.82 12.65 44.00
C LEU A 513 -4.37 12.53 43.50
N THR A 514 -3.47 12.16 44.41
CA THR A 514 -2.09 11.80 44.08
C THR A 514 -2.03 10.39 43.48
N GLY A 515 -0.97 10.09 42.71
CA GLY A 515 -0.73 8.73 42.19
C GLY A 515 -0.76 7.65 43.28
N SER A 516 -0.24 7.95 44.48
CA SER A 516 -0.28 7.03 45.62
C SER A 516 -1.68 6.74 46.16
N GLU A 517 -2.57 7.75 46.16
CA GLU A 517 -3.96 7.58 46.60
C GLU A 517 -4.76 6.81 45.56
N ILE A 518 -4.52 7.08 44.27
CA ILE A 518 -5.10 6.33 43.16
C ILE A 518 -4.66 4.86 43.25
N ALA A 519 -3.37 4.59 43.46
CA ALA A 519 -2.83 3.24 43.60
C ALA A 519 -3.51 2.48 44.74
N ALA A 520 -3.69 3.11 45.90
CA ALA A 520 -4.36 2.51 47.04
C ALA A 520 -5.84 2.18 46.75
N ILE A 521 -6.54 3.00 45.95
CA ILE A 521 -7.92 2.73 45.54
C ILE A 521 -7.97 1.54 44.58
N ILE A 522 -7.08 1.49 43.59
CA ILE A 522 -6.98 0.37 42.64
C ILE A 522 -6.63 -0.93 43.36
N ASP A 523 -5.66 -0.91 44.28
CA ASP A 523 -5.28 -2.08 45.08
C ASP A 523 -6.42 -2.60 45.96
N GLN A 524 -7.30 -1.70 46.45
CA GLN A 524 -8.49 -2.09 47.19
C GLN A 524 -9.60 -2.66 46.27
N ALA A 525 -9.68 -2.19 45.03
CA ALA A 525 -10.69 -2.58 44.05
C ALA A 525 -10.39 -3.93 43.36
N LYS A 526 -9.11 -4.23 43.13
CA LYS A 526 -8.68 -5.48 42.46
C LYS A 526 -8.90 -6.71 43.34
N GLN A 527 -8.88 -7.90 42.73
CA GLN A 527 -8.90 -9.16 43.48
C GLN A 527 -7.64 -9.28 44.34
N PRO A 528 -7.72 -9.75 45.60
CA PRO A 528 -6.55 -9.88 46.48
C PRO A 528 -5.44 -10.78 45.92
N GLU A 529 -5.80 -11.80 45.13
CA GLU A 529 -4.85 -12.73 44.51
C GLU A 529 -4.22 -12.16 43.22
N ASP A 530 -4.71 -11.03 42.72
CA ASP A 530 -4.18 -10.40 41.52
C ASP A 530 -2.93 -9.57 41.84
N ARG A 531 -1.80 -10.13 41.44
CA ARG A 531 -0.47 -9.55 41.63
C ARG A 531 0.03 -8.76 40.41
N PHE A 532 -0.73 -8.78 39.31
CA PHE A 532 -0.30 -8.20 38.03
C PHE A 532 -1.07 -6.93 37.68
N THR A 533 -2.14 -6.60 38.39
CA THR A 533 -2.76 -5.28 38.30
C THR A 533 -2.13 -4.33 39.30
N PHE A 534 -1.52 -3.25 38.82
CA PHE A 534 -0.84 -2.26 39.67
C PHE A 534 -0.71 -0.89 38.98
N LEU A 535 -0.49 0.14 39.81
CA LEU A 535 -0.23 1.50 39.37
C LEU A 535 1.25 1.85 39.57
N ILE A 536 1.90 2.35 38.53
CA ILE A 536 3.20 3.02 38.59
C ILE A 536 2.97 4.53 38.63
N TYR A 537 3.72 5.23 39.48
CA TYR A 537 3.60 6.68 39.63
C TYR A 537 4.89 7.31 40.18
N GLY A 538 5.06 8.63 39.96
CA GLY A 538 6.18 9.40 40.52
C GLY A 538 7.54 8.96 39.98
N ASP A 539 8.55 8.84 40.83
CA ASP A 539 9.92 8.50 40.40
C ASP A 539 10.01 7.15 39.68
N LEU A 540 9.12 6.21 39.98
CA LEU A 540 9.08 4.91 39.31
C LEU A 540 8.58 5.01 37.86
N TYR A 541 7.71 5.99 37.57
CA TYR A 541 7.29 6.28 36.20
C TYR A 541 8.51 6.73 35.39
N ASP A 542 9.25 7.71 35.88
CA ASP A 542 10.44 8.25 35.19
C ASP A 542 11.52 7.19 34.96
N GLN A 543 11.68 6.23 35.87
CA GLN A 543 12.62 5.12 35.72
C GLN A 543 12.21 4.13 34.63
N LEU A 544 10.92 3.90 34.43
CA LEU A 544 10.39 2.92 33.47
C LEU A 544 10.16 3.52 32.08
N THR A 545 9.90 4.83 31.99
CA THR A 545 9.71 5.54 30.72
C THR A 545 10.98 6.22 30.21
N GLY A 546 12.11 6.06 30.92
CA GLY A 546 13.40 6.50 30.41
C GLY A 546 13.78 5.74 29.14
N VAL A 547 14.36 6.43 28.16
CA VAL A 547 14.84 5.83 26.89
C VAL A 547 15.84 4.72 27.24
N GLY A 548 15.45 3.48 26.99
CA GLY A 548 16.28 2.30 27.21
C GLY A 548 17.35 2.16 26.13
N GLU A 549 18.53 1.66 26.53
CA GLU A 549 19.53 1.12 25.60
C GLU A 549 18.98 -0.15 24.91
N SER A 550 19.66 -0.63 23.87
CA SER A 550 19.42 -1.93 23.21
C SER A 550 19.11 -3.02 24.24
N ASP A 551 17.94 -3.65 24.11
CA ASP A 551 17.51 -4.76 24.97
C ASP A 551 17.92 -6.14 24.43
N ILE A 552 18.62 -6.14 23.29
CA ILE A 552 19.23 -7.30 22.67
C ILE A 552 20.75 -7.19 22.64
N THR A 553 21.42 -8.32 22.88
CA THR A 553 22.86 -8.49 22.60
C THR A 553 23.05 -9.73 21.74
N TYR A 554 23.71 -9.57 20.59
CA TYR A 554 24.08 -10.67 19.69
C TYR A 554 25.57 -11.02 19.79
N THR A 555 25.90 -12.30 19.71
CA THR A 555 27.28 -12.79 19.62
C THR A 555 27.33 -13.98 18.68
N ASP A 556 28.10 -13.86 17.60
CA ASP A 556 28.47 -15.01 16.75
C ASP A 556 29.55 -15.84 17.44
N MET A 557 29.25 -17.11 17.73
CA MET A 557 30.16 -18.06 18.34
C MET A 557 30.51 -19.21 17.37
N GLY A 558 30.49 -18.95 16.06
CA GLY A 558 30.74 -19.93 15.01
C GLY A 558 29.47 -20.72 14.70
N ASP A 559 29.38 -21.95 15.20
CA ASP A 559 28.21 -22.83 15.01
C ASP A 559 26.98 -22.40 15.84
N ILE A 560 27.12 -21.36 16.67
CA ILE A 560 26.08 -20.86 17.55
C ILE A 560 25.87 -19.36 17.29
N SER A 561 24.63 -18.98 17.02
CA SER A 561 24.16 -17.60 17.04
C SER A 561 23.51 -17.33 18.39
N TYR A 562 24.20 -16.62 19.28
CA TYR A 562 23.74 -16.37 20.64
C TYR A 562 23.08 -14.99 20.73
N PHE A 563 21.84 -14.96 21.21
CA PHE A 563 21.08 -13.75 21.49
C PHE A 563 20.70 -13.70 22.96
N LYS A 564 21.04 -12.61 23.64
CA LYS A 564 20.50 -12.26 24.95
C LYS A 564 19.39 -11.23 24.74
N ILE A 565 18.19 -11.54 25.21
CA ILE A 565 17.05 -10.61 25.19
C ILE A 565 16.70 -10.29 26.65
N ASP A 566 16.88 -9.04 27.06
CA ASP A 566 16.67 -8.58 28.43
C ASP A 566 15.23 -8.13 28.70
N GLY A 567 14.51 -7.70 27.66
CA GLY A 567 13.09 -7.33 27.69
C GLY A 567 12.49 -7.33 26.29
N PHE A 568 11.18 -7.10 26.19
CA PHE A 568 10.48 -6.95 24.90
C PHE A 568 9.88 -5.53 24.80
N SER A 569 10.69 -4.57 24.34
CA SER A 569 10.29 -3.22 24.01
C SER A 569 9.64 -3.14 22.61
N GLU A 570 9.30 -1.92 22.16
CA GLU A 570 8.71 -1.66 20.84
C GLU A 570 9.64 -2.03 19.68
N THR A 571 10.96 -2.14 19.90
CA THR A 571 11.94 -2.37 18.80
C THR A 571 12.76 -3.65 18.95
N THR A 572 12.51 -4.48 19.99
CA THR A 572 13.30 -5.69 20.23
C THR A 572 13.27 -6.66 19.05
N ASP A 573 12.10 -6.84 18.46
CA ASP A 573 11.86 -7.73 17.33
C ASP A 573 12.50 -7.20 16.06
N ASP A 574 12.38 -5.92 15.74
CA ASP A 574 13.08 -5.35 14.57
C ASP A 574 14.60 -5.47 14.72
N GLN A 575 15.14 -5.20 15.91
CA GLN A 575 16.57 -5.41 16.18
C GLN A 575 16.97 -6.88 16.03
N PHE A 576 16.17 -7.82 16.55
CA PHE A 576 16.39 -9.26 16.38
C PHE A 576 16.35 -9.67 14.92
N ILE A 577 15.29 -9.30 14.20
CA ILE A 577 15.04 -9.62 12.80
C ILE A 577 16.18 -9.10 11.92
N ARG A 578 16.59 -7.83 12.11
CA ARG A 578 17.71 -7.22 11.40
C ARG A 578 19.00 -8.01 11.59
N LEU A 579 19.29 -8.41 12.83
CA LEU A 579 20.49 -9.20 13.14
C LEU A 579 20.42 -10.60 12.52
N VAL A 580 19.24 -11.23 12.52
CA VAL A 580 19.04 -12.56 11.92
C VAL A 580 19.17 -12.52 10.40
N ASP A 581 18.64 -11.51 9.73
CA ASP A 581 18.78 -11.33 8.28
C ASP A 581 20.24 -11.25 7.82
N ASP A 582 21.14 -10.79 8.70
CA ASP A 582 22.56 -10.64 8.42
C ASP A 582 23.37 -11.92 8.76
N ILE A 583 22.73 -12.95 9.35
CA ILE A 583 23.35 -14.25 9.63
C ILE A 583 23.50 -15.02 8.32
N SER A 584 24.74 -15.40 8.00
CA SER A 584 25.01 -16.30 6.87
C SER A 584 24.71 -17.75 7.24
N SER A 585 23.99 -18.45 6.35
CA SER A 585 23.62 -19.87 6.48
C SER A 585 23.01 -20.24 7.84
N PRO A 586 21.94 -19.56 8.29
CA PRO A 586 21.33 -19.80 9.60
C PRO A 586 20.92 -21.26 9.81
N GLU A 587 20.55 -21.98 8.75
CA GLU A 587 20.17 -23.39 8.75
C GLU A 587 21.30 -24.34 9.19
N GLU A 588 22.56 -23.89 9.14
CA GLU A 588 23.73 -24.63 9.62
C GLU A 588 24.05 -24.35 11.11
N LYS A 589 23.48 -23.27 11.68
CA LYS A 589 23.77 -22.79 13.03
C LYS A 589 22.73 -23.22 14.05
N THR A 590 23.15 -23.30 15.31
CA THR A 590 22.26 -23.42 16.46
C THR A 590 21.92 -22.02 16.98
N LEU A 591 20.63 -21.67 17.01
CA LEU A 591 20.16 -20.43 17.63
C LEU A 591 20.05 -20.62 19.15
N VAL A 592 20.65 -19.72 19.93
CA VAL A 592 20.46 -19.68 21.38
C VAL A 592 19.75 -18.39 21.75
N LEU A 593 18.55 -18.51 22.32
CA LEU A 593 17.77 -17.41 22.87
C LEU A 593 17.88 -17.42 24.39
N ASP A 594 18.67 -16.51 24.96
CA ASP A 594 18.82 -16.35 26.39
C ASP A 594 17.78 -15.37 26.96
N LEU A 595 16.73 -15.94 27.54
CA LEU A 595 15.61 -15.25 28.17
C LEU A 595 15.69 -15.28 29.71
N ARG A 596 16.84 -15.64 30.29
CA ARG A 596 17.03 -15.67 31.76
C ARG A 596 16.92 -14.26 32.33
N GLY A 597 16.21 -14.07 33.43
CA GLY A 597 16.02 -12.73 33.99
C GLY A 597 15.03 -11.82 33.24
N ASN A 598 14.48 -12.27 32.10
CA ASN A 598 13.59 -11.46 31.26
C ASN A 598 12.15 -11.49 31.79
N GLY A 599 11.68 -10.37 32.35
CA GLY A 599 10.33 -10.23 32.90
C GLY A 599 9.20 -10.14 31.86
N GLY A 600 9.54 -10.14 30.57
CA GLY A 600 8.65 -10.00 29.43
C GLY A 600 8.62 -8.59 28.86
N GLY A 601 7.45 -8.18 28.39
CA GLY A 601 7.22 -6.91 27.69
C GLY A 601 6.06 -7.05 26.71
N LEU A 602 6.17 -6.42 25.55
CA LEU A 602 5.16 -6.45 24.50
C LEU A 602 4.98 -7.84 23.92
N THR A 603 3.71 -8.27 23.85
CA THR A 603 3.36 -9.58 23.28
C THR A 603 3.53 -9.59 21.76
N GLU A 604 3.31 -8.46 21.12
CA GLU A 604 3.54 -8.27 19.69
C GLU A 604 4.98 -8.57 19.30
N SER A 605 5.96 -7.95 19.96
CA SER A 605 7.39 -8.19 19.71
C SER A 605 7.77 -9.67 19.83
N ALA A 606 7.28 -10.38 20.85
CA ALA A 606 7.50 -11.83 20.96
C ALA A 606 6.84 -12.63 19.82
N ASN A 607 5.65 -12.22 19.35
CA ASN A 607 5.00 -12.87 18.21
C ASN A 607 5.69 -12.55 16.88
N ASN A 608 6.28 -11.37 16.70
CA ASN A 608 7.06 -11.02 15.52
C ASN A 608 8.38 -11.82 15.44
N ILE A 609 8.99 -12.13 16.59
CA ILE A 609 10.11 -13.08 16.64
C ILE A 609 9.63 -14.52 16.33
N LEU A 610 8.45 -14.92 16.82
CA LEU A 610 7.87 -16.22 16.46
C LEU A 610 7.57 -16.32 14.97
N ASP A 611 7.04 -15.26 14.37
CA ASP A 611 6.77 -15.13 12.95
C ASP A 611 8.00 -15.44 12.11
N LEU A 612 9.12 -14.77 12.43
CA LEU A 612 10.39 -15.03 11.75
C LEU A 612 10.88 -16.49 11.85
N LEU A 613 10.62 -17.16 12.97
CA LEU A 613 11.24 -18.44 13.31
C LEU A 613 10.34 -19.65 13.08
N LEU A 614 9.05 -19.46 12.77
CA LEU A 614 8.06 -20.54 12.58
C LEU A 614 7.48 -20.51 11.16
N PRO A 615 6.99 -21.64 10.64
CA PRO A 615 6.28 -21.65 9.35
C PRO A 615 4.94 -20.92 9.48
N GLU A 616 4.18 -20.80 8.39
CA GLU A 616 2.85 -20.16 8.40
C GLU A 616 1.87 -20.88 9.37
N LEU A 617 1.47 -20.21 10.46
CA LEU A 617 0.54 -20.72 11.47
C LEU A 617 -0.02 -19.63 12.39
N VAL A 618 -0.92 -20.02 13.32
CA VAL A 618 -1.35 -19.17 14.44
C VAL A 618 -0.35 -19.28 15.60
N THR A 619 0.46 -18.25 15.80
CA THR A 619 1.55 -18.25 16.78
C THR A 619 1.02 -18.18 18.22
N SER A 620 0.04 -17.31 18.48
CA SER A 620 -0.67 -17.24 19.75
C SER A 620 -2.06 -16.61 19.61
N THR A 621 -2.92 -16.83 20.61
CA THR A 621 -4.26 -16.23 20.68
C THR A 621 -4.47 -15.53 22.02
N LEU A 622 -4.86 -14.26 21.98
CA LEU A 622 -5.34 -13.48 23.10
C LEU A 622 -6.84 -13.69 23.27
N ILE A 623 -7.31 -13.87 24.50
CA ILE A 623 -8.73 -14.04 24.84
C ILE A 623 -9.09 -12.95 25.86
N TYR A 624 -9.84 -11.97 25.38
CA TYR A 624 -10.25 -10.80 26.15
C TYR A 624 -11.44 -11.11 27.06
N ARG A 625 -11.64 -10.22 28.05
CA ARG A 625 -12.71 -10.33 29.04
C ARG A 625 -14.11 -10.41 28.44
N ASP A 626 -14.36 -9.69 27.36
CA ASP A 626 -15.65 -9.65 26.67
C ASP A 626 -15.94 -10.92 25.83
N GLY A 627 -14.98 -11.85 25.79
CA GLY A 627 -15.06 -13.10 25.04
C GLY A 627 -14.56 -12.98 23.61
N THR A 628 -14.14 -11.78 23.17
CA THR A 628 -13.45 -11.63 21.89
C THR A 628 -12.06 -12.24 21.96
N SER A 629 -11.55 -12.64 20.79
CA SER A 629 -10.21 -13.19 20.67
C SER A 629 -9.47 -12.54 19.51
N TYR A 630 -8.17 -12.35 19.69
CA TYR A 630 -7.26 -11.88 18.67
C TYR A 630 -6.14 -12.89 18.49
N SER A 631 -5.83 -13.26 17.26
CA SER A 631 -4.77 -14.21 16.94
C SER A 631 -3.62 -13.50 16.27
N TYR A 632 -2.41 -13.84 16.67
CA TYR A 632 -1.19 -13.53 15.93
C TYR A 632 -0.89 -14.66 14.94
N TYR A 633 -0.32 -14.29 13.81
CA TYR A 633 -0.01 -15.20 12.70
C TYR A 633 1.47 -15.07 12.35
N SER A 634 2.02 -16.16 11.83
CA SER A 634 3.30 -16.19 11.14
C SER A 634 3.08 -16.36 9.64
N ASP A 635 3.98 -15.79 8.84
CA ASP A 635 3.99 -15.87 7.39
C ASP A 635 4.89 -17.04 6.89
N PRO A 636 4.92 -17.36 5.59
CA PRO A 636 5.69 -18.49 5.09
C PRO A 636 7.20 -18.19 4.91
N ASP A 637 7.69 -16.97 5.14
CA ASP A 637 9.11 -16.58 5.04
C ASP A 637 9.91 -16.93 6.31
N GLN A 638 9.73 -18.16 6.80
CA GLN A 638 10.45 -18.69 7.96
C GLN A 638 11.97 -18.72 7.74
N ILE A 639 12.72 -18.18 8.70
CA ILE A 639 14.17 -18.40 8.81
C ILE A 639 14.43 -19.60 9.73
N SER A 640 14.86 -20.70 9.12
CA SER A 640 15.18 -21.94 9.82
C SER A 640 16.60 -21.94 10.39
N PHE A 641 16.74 -22.48 11.60
CA PHE A 641 18.02 -22.83 12.21
C PHE A 641 18.15 -24.34 12.37
N ARG A 642 19.38 -24.86 12.45
CA ARG A 642 19.63 -26.31 12.64
C ARG A 642 18.91 -26.86 13.88
N SER A 643 18.85 -26.05 14.92
CA SER A 643 18.23 -26.32 16.22
C SER A 643 18.11 -25.00 17.01
N ILE A 644 17.13 -24.90 17.91
CA ILE A 644 16.96 -23.73 18.78
C ILE A 644 17.07 -24.15 20.25
N ALA A 645 17.90 -23.46 21.02
CA ALA A 645 17.99 -23.61 22.47
C ALA A 645 17.45 -22.35 23.15
N VAL A 646 16.49 -22.50 24.06
CA VAL A 646 15.91 -21.37 24.80
C VAL A 646 16.33 -21.46 26.26
N PHE A 647 17.10 -20.48 26.75
CA PHE A 647 17.49 -20.43 28.15
C PHE A 647 16.46 -19.68 28.96
N VAL A 648 15.98 -20.33 30.03
CA VAL A 648 14.94 -19.76 30.90
C VAL A 648 15.29 -19.93 32.39
N ASP A 649 14.74 -19.06 33.21
CA ASP A 649 14.80 -19.17 34.66
C ASP A 649 13.48 -18.74 35.33
N GLU A 650 13.46 -18.71 36.66
CA GLU A 650 12.30 -18.35 37.46
C GLU A 650 11.80 -16.90 37.26
N ASN A 651 12.60 -16.05 36.60
CA ASN A 651 12.27 -14.68 36.27
C ASN A 651 11.80 -14.52 34.82
N SER A 652 12.00 -15.53 33.96
CA SER A 652 11.43 -15.57 32.61
C SER A 652 9.90 -15.54 32.69
N ALA A 653 9.29 -14.44 32.23
CA ALA A 653 7.86 -14.18 32.40
C ALA A 653 7.20 -13.58 31.14
N SER A 654 5.87 -13.70 31.04
CA SER A 654 5.05 -12.98 30.05
C SER A 654 5.50 -13.23 28.60
N ALA A 655 5.93 -12.20 27.85
CA ALA A 655 6.37 -12.32 26.45
C ALA A 655 7.50 -13.35 26.27
N ALA A 656 8.44 -13.44 27.22
CA ALA A 656 9.49 -14.46 27.21
C ALA A 656 8.91 -15.88 27.28
N GLU A 657 7.87 -16.08 28.09
CA GLU A 657 7.19 -17.37 28.20
C GLU A 657 6.34 -17.68 26.97
N LEU A 658 5.72 -16.67 26.35
CA LEU A 658 4.97 -16.82 25.10
C LEU A 658 5.89 -17.24 23.96
N LEU A 659 7.03 -16.56 23.77
CA LEU A 659 8.05 -16.95 22.79
C LEU A 659 8.57 -18.37 23.06
N THR A 660 8.90 -18.68 24.32
CA THR A 660 9.36 -20.02 24.71
C THR A 660 8.31 -21.10 24.40
N LEU A 661 7.04 -20.86 24.74
CA LEU A 661 5.96 -21.81 24.52
C LEU A 661 5.65 -21.97 23.03
N GLY A 662 5.63 -20.89 22.26
CA GLY A 662 5.43 -20.91 20.81
C GLY A 662 6.49 -21.77 20.11
N LEU A 663 7.77 -21.48 20.36
CA LEU A 663 8.88 -22.26 19.80
C LEU A 663 8.84 -23.73 20.27
N LYS A 664 8.59 -23.99 21.56
CA LYS A 664 8.50 -25.36 22.08
C LYS A 664 7.33 -26.15 21.47
N THR A 665 6.25 -25.46 21.11
CA THR A 665 5.03 -26.11 20.60
C THR A 665 5.12 -26.41 19.11
N TYR A 666 5.67 -25.48 18.32
CA TYR A 666 5.64 -25.56 16.86
C TYR A 666 7.01 -25.74 16.22
N GLY A 667 8.08 -25.30 16.88
CA GLY A 667 9.40 -25.29 16.29
C GLY A 667 10.03 -26.68 16.21
N ASP A 668 10.75 -26.92 15.12
CA ASP A 668 11.56 -28.11 14.96
C ASP A 668 12.81 -28.04 15.84
N ARG A 669 13.09 -29.13 16.56
CA ARG A 669 14.32 -29.30 17.39
C ARG A 669 14.56 -28.13 18.36
N VAL A 670 13.50 -27.72 19.06
CA VAL A 670 13.58 -26.73 20.14
C VAL A 670 13.82 -27.42 21.47
N THR A 671 14.82 -26.95 22.23
CA THR A 671 15.11 -27.43 23.59
C THR A 671 15.11 -26.29 24.59
N VAL A 672 14.27 -26.38 25.63
CA VAL A 672 14.24 -25.41 26.72
C VAL A 672 15.21 -25.84 27.82
N ILE A 673 16.16 -24.98 28.17
CA ILE A 673 17.26 -25.27 29.11
C ILE A 673 17.18 -24.30 30.29
N GLY A 674 17.18 -24.81 31.52
CA GLY A 674 17.30 -23.96 32.69
C GLY A 674 16.47 -24.37 33.88
N ARG A 675 15.63 -23.45 34.36
CA ARG A 675 14.71 -23.64 35.51
C ARG A 675 13.28 -23.29 35.12
N THR A 676 12.33 -23.72 35.94
CA THR A 676 10.90 -23.48 35.68
C THR A 676 10.60 -21.99 35.67
N THR A 677 9.85 -21.54 34.64
CA THR A 677 9.50 -20.12 34.43
C THR A 677 8.52 -19.59 35.48
N PHE A 678 8.23 -18.29 35.39
CA PHE A 678 7.40 -17.58 36.36
C PHE A 678 5.93 -18.04 36.39
N GLY A 679 5.31 -18.23 35.22
CA GLY A 679 3.93 -18.71 35.02
C GLY A 679 2.88 -17.62 35.02
N LYS A 680 3.11 -16.50 34.33
CA LYS A 680 2.16 -15.37 34.36
C LYS A 680 0.86 -15.70 33.63
N GLY A 681 0.96 -16.14 32.37
CA GLY A 681 -0.16 -16.59 31.53
C GLY A 681 -1.28 -15.55 31.27
N VAL A 682 -1.10 -14.30 31.68
CA VAL A 682 -2.04 -13.21 31.43
C VAL A 682 -1.32 -12.01 30.84
N GLY A 683 -2.01 -11.27 29.98
CA GLY A 683 -1.56 -10.00 29.45
C GLY A 683 -2.29 -8.82 30.09
N GLN A 684 -1.72 -7.64 29.89
CA GLN A 684 -2.19 -6.39 30.49
C GLN A 684 -2.47 -5.37 29.40
N LEU A 685 -3.42 -4.48 29.67
CA LEU A 685 -3.51 -3.20 28.98
C LEU A 685 -2.97 -2.10 29.88
N VAL A 686 -2.41 -1.07 29.28
CA VAL A 686 -1.77 0.05 29.97
C VAL A 686 -2.56 1.32 29.70
N PHE A 687 -2.95 2.01 30.76
CA PHE A 687 -3.36 3.41 30.70
C PHE A 687 -2.17 4.27 31.12
N GLU A 688 -1.79 5.23 30.29
CA GLU A 688 -0.71 6.17 30.58
C GLU A 688 -1.22 7.61 30.61
N ASP A 689 -0.79 8.37 31.62
CA ASP A 689 -0.90 9.82 31.64
C ASP A 689 0.48 10.44 31.92
N LYS A 690 1.09 10.98 30.86
CA LYS A 690 2.44 11.58 30.91
C LYS A 690 2.48 12.84 31.79
N GLN A 691 1.39 13.63 31.80
CA GLN A 691 1.31 14.89 32.56
C GLN A 691 1.36 14.65 34.07
N HIS A 692 0.65 13.63 34.54
CA HIS A 692 0.55 13.25 35.95
C HIS A 692 1.57 12.18 36.33
N LYS A 693 2.34 11.66 35.37
CA LYS A 693 3.34 10.60 35.54
C LYS A 693 2.74 9.36 36.19
N VAL A 694 1.68 8.83 35.58
CA VAL A 694 0.95 7.66 36.06
C VAL A 694 0.81 6.64 34.93
N MET A 695 1.07 5.37 35.25
CA MET A 695 0.73 4.22 34.39
C MET A 695 -0.05 3.18 35.18
N LEU A 696 -1.25 2.83 34.72
CA LEU A 696 -2.05 1.75 35.28
C LEU A 696 -1.95 0.53 34.37
N TYR A 697 -1.37 -0.54 34.90
CA TYR A 697 -1.37 -1.85 34.26
C TYR A 697 -2.55 -2.65 34.80
N ALA A 698 -3.51 -2.97 33.92
CA ALA A 698 -4.67 -3.78 34.26
C ALA A 698 -4.59 -5.13 33.56
N VAL A 699 -4.68 -6.23 34.32
CA VAL A 699 -4.83 -7.56 33.72
C VAL A 699 -6.13 -7.57 32.93
N ASN A 700 -6.04 -7.95 31.66
CA ASN A 700 -7.14 -7.75 30.72
C ASN A 700 -7.50 -9.01 29.93
N HIS A 701 -6.52 -9.84 29.59
CA HIS A 701 -6.74 -11.03 28.76
C HIS A 701 -5.85 -12.20 29.20
N TYR A 702 -6.28 -13.40 28.86
CA TYR A 702 -5.41 -14.57 28.82
C TYR A 702 -4.76 -14.65 27.44
N TRP A 703 -3.59 -15.27 27.35
CA TRP A 703 -3.00 -15.65 26.07
C TRP A 703 -2.77 -17.16 26.05
N ASN A 704 -2.82 -17.79 24.88
CA ASN A 704 -2.55 -19.22 24.76
C ASN A 704 -1.82 -19.55 23.46
N VAL A 705 -1.17 -20.70 23.45
CA VAL A 705 -0.56 -21.32 22.27
C VAL A 705 -1.19 -22.71 22.11
N MET A 706 -1.87 -22.97 20.99
CA MET A 706 -2.71 -24.16 20.81
C MET A 706 -3.65 -24.46 22.00
N GLN A 707 -4.39 -23.46 22.48
CA GLN A 707 -5.28 -23.57 23.64
C GLN A 707 -4.58 -23.87 24.99
N ASN A 708 -3.24 -23.92 25.00
CA ASN A 708 -2.47 -24.07 26.23
C ASN A 708 -2.11 -22.71 26.80
N ASN A 709 -2.56 -22.48 28.03
CA ASN A 709 -2.19 -21.34 28.85
C ASN A 709 -1.32 -21.81 30.02
N ILE A 710 -0.38 -20.96 30.44
CA ILE A 710 0.62 -21.32 31.45
C ILE A 710 0.32 -20.81 32.86
N THR A 711 -0.82 -20.13 33.06
CA THR A 711 -1.26 -19.75 34.40
C THR A 711 -1.37 -21.02 35.25
N ASP A 712 -0.72 -20.99 36.41
CA ASP A 712 -0.59 -22.09 37.37
C ASP A 712 0.19 -23.34 36.93
N THR A 713 0.55 -23.49 35.65
CA THR A 713 1.30 -24.65 35.14
C THR A 713 2.79 -24.38 34.89
N ARG A 714 3.15 -23.15 34.47
CA ARG A 714 4.53 -22.70 34.13
C ARG A 714 5.16 -23.53 33.01
N ILE A 715 6.32 -23.11 32.51
CA ILE A 715 7.10 -23.88 31.55
C ILE A 715 8.21 -24.61 32.31
N VAL A 716 8.20 -25.95 32.26
CA VAL A 716 9.28 -26.78 32.81
C VAL A 716 10.33 -27.01 31.70
N PRO A 717 11.62 -26.71 31.98
CA PRO A 717 12.68 -26.92 31.00
C PRO A 717 12.92 -28.40 30.73
N ASP A 718 13.28 -28.72 29.50
CA ASP A 718 13.64 -30.06 29.03
C ASP A 718 14.95 -30.52 29.67
N ILE A 719 15.93 -29.60 29.76
CA ILE A 719 17.20 -29.84 30.44
C ILE A 719 17.31 -28.89 31.64
N LYS A 720 17.41 -29.45 32.84
CA LYS A 720 17.56 -28.66 34.08
C LYS A 720 19.00 -28.24 34.31
N VAL A 721 19.21 -26.97 34.65
CA VAL A 721 20.52 -26.41 35.00
C VAL A 721 20.51 -25.84 36.42
N THR A 722 21.54 -26.17 37.21
CA THR A 722 21.76 -25.61 38.53
C THR A 722 22.75 -24.45 38.46
N GLY A 723 22.40 -23.29 39.03
CA GLY A 723 23.26 -22.09 39.05
C GLY A 723 22.93 -21.06 37.96
N ASN A 724 23.53 -19.87 38.03
CA ASN A 724 23.19 -18.72 37.18
C ASN A 724 24.24 -18.39 36.10
N GLN A 725 25.38 -19.09 36.10
CA GLN A 725 26.48 -18.80 35.18
C GLN A 725 26.11 -19.23 33.75
N LEU A 726 26.36 -18.36 32.76
CA LEU A 726 26.10 -18.64 31.34
C LEU A 726 26.76 -19.95 30.88
N GLU A 727 28.00 -20.19 31.30
CA GLU A 727 28.74 -21.42 30.98
C GLU A 727 27.97 -22.71 31.36
N SER A 728 27.23 -22.69 32.48
CA SER A 728 26.44 -23.86 32.91
C SER A 728 25.30 -24.20 31.95
N PHE A 729 24.75 -23.20 31.26
CA PHE A 729 23.72 -23.38 30.23
C PHE A 729 24.37 -23.73 28.88
N MET A 730 25.43 -23.03 28.50
CA MET A 730 26.15 -23.27 27.24
C MET A 730 26.71 -24.69 27.15
N ASN A 731 27.18 -25.27 28.26
CA ASN A 731 27.63 -26.66 28.32
C ASN A 731 26.53 -27.69 28.00
N LYS A 732 25.25 -27.27 27.97
CA LYS A 732 24.10 -28.11 27.59
C LYS A 732 23.69 -27.95 26.13
N VAL A 733 24.13 -26.91 25.44
CA VAL A 733 23.80 -26.68 24.02
C VAL A 733 24.26 -27.83 23.10
N PRO A 734 25.42 -28.48 23.30
CA PRO A 734 25.78 -29.66 22.49
C PRO A 734 24.79 -30.83 22.59
N GLU A 735 24.00 -30.91 23.68
CA GLU A 735 22.94 -31.93 23.85
C GLU A 735 21.72 -31.62 22.95
N VAL A 736 21.58 -30.39 22.47
CA VAL A 736 20.51 -29.91 21.58
C VAL A 736 20.79 -30.24 20.10
N SER A 737 22.07 -30.28 19.72
CA SER A 737 22.52 -30.49 18.34
C SER A 737 22.69 -31.97 17.95
N ALA A 738 22.33 -32.91 18.82
CA ALA A 738 22.41 -34.35 18.55
C ALA A 738 21.22 -34.80 17.67
N PRO A 739 21.45 -35.55 16.58
CA PRO A 739 20.41 -35.93 15.62
C PRO A 739 19.34 -36.87 16.17
#